data_AF-A0A2J7Q7Z6-F1
#
_entry.id   AF-A0A2J7Q7Z6-F1
#
_cell.length_a   1.000
_cell.length_b   1.000
_cell.length_c   1.000
_cell.angle_alpha   90.00
_cell.angle_beta   90.00
_cell.angle_gamma   90.00
#
_symmetry.space_group_name_H-M   'P 1'
#
loop_
_entity.id
_entity.type
_entity.pdbx_description
1 polymer ?
#
loop_
_entity_poly.entity_id
_entity_poly.type
_entity_poly.pdbx_seq_one_letter_code
_entity_poly.pdbx_strand_id
1 'polypeptide(L)'
;MQFICGHNEEIVAQNSLELLRPVFSYILFDPSLPPNLPMACQQQMWLLLLKTSFSSETKELLFEILCWFQVESETEILSTSHMFLVLVEFALQNEDSPLCTVLAPFTASLIHRLIHHGHDPRSCLSALTHLLAVSPETGSCIMMLLAKTIILCPVIYLKDLVIFCTSLVELKICNAISTKMFVCAVLQWLIYPSCLTGEALQTTTSILTWVNTTTSWSSSTGRIFANRLFNHLWNTDSLVGTAIEMCRLAETWQSNPAIVLIWLERIKKVPEVINEHLQLFMSALFVHNFDKNEVKQESFKLLLKIVENNNDFAATVMTLILYQLAKEKEPFIQLELLRGLTKMAVQKENVNLILHTLELLRNKHSMKTLLVDLYVRLWKVECRCYPYLQKLLMEDPIYGKEWKFDMTRALAIKEICEIRPEQHGPELVKLLSQILNQCASEQDGQSSALALQGITSLCNAEIVNIATTWRALAPRLSRDKRPVVIKSLCNFFGCVLSMQCSGQEYDKLVSEVVIKLWSYVSANKDVEVLSAALNVLSKADMGKMSLKTLPECYRQKLKLPASYAKTPVDAARKPEDVLTYIPGECWIQMLQNLEPSALDAAGDMLAEWLSVELTFFRSGINRTAGARGEPPNYSCLHHHSICRAIIDYLQRSSQITPEPSKIPVARQCLRILSHNFPRTLPPLNWTFLQEFLQEPELRYYSLTIATVQASTSESARRVIEKYLNTFDPSTENEKIISHLFNHLGDLCKGVPPNSLKPFIEKSLNLALEVSLAYEGDEEKALLKDLLFQIKATLKRDDIHDANRTMLSLLVEGFQEKLDANSKYFDAYVDCVTELTSKYLERMTSPSSFWEVTPDKLRRALRIRSAVACKADTEVPLVWLNDCIDAALDLVGEQTSVLQNIASVMTCVQQHETNSRWLMELLGQIENAVKKKTESDNQQALVFLCDVFLLTVIILSGCDCFVPTLDSITSSRENRLLLFPQALLTLLAKEQWKAVALQVMEWLYHVQNLGVISPLYADAFRCGLMALRHDRYFKISSVWMRFVSCKRMKLQ
;
A
#
# COMPACT_ATOMS: atom_id res chain seq x y z
N MET A 1 27.74 21.43 -53.24
CA MET A 1 26.40 21.47 -52.61
C MET A 1 25.61 22.70 -53.07
N GLN A 2 26.05 23.93 -52.80
CA GLN A 2 25.40 25.16 -53.32
C GLN A 2 25.17 25.15 -54.84
N PHE A 3 26.16 24.69 -55.62
CA PHE A 3 26.05 24.55 -57.07
C PHE A 3 24.98 23.56 -57.55
N ILE A 4 24.74 22.48 -56.79
CA ILE A 4 23.76 21.44 -57.13
C ILE A 4 22.35 21.93 -56.79
N CYS A 5 22.20 22.60 -55.64
CA CYS A 5 20.95 23.20 -55.20
C CYS A 5 20.50 24.41 -56.03
N GLY A 6 21.45 25.14 -56.63
CA GLY A 6 21.20 26.28 -57.54
C GLY A 6 21.49 25.97 -59.01
N HIS A 7 21.37 24.70 -59.43
CA HIS A 7 21.69 24.29 -60.79
C HIS A 7 20.71 24.90 -61.81
N ASN A 8 21.20 25.26 -63.00
CA ASN A 8 20.40 25.91 -64.04
C ASN A 8 19.30 25.01 -64.65
N GLU A 9 19.40 23.69 -64.46
CA GLU A 9 18.37 22.72 -64.88
C GLU A 9 17.39 22.45 -63.72
N GLU A 10 16.10 22.73 -63.93
CA GLU A 10 15.04 22.55 -62.92
C GLU A 10 14.95 21.11 -62.38
N ILE A 11 15.21 20.10 -63.21
CA ILE A 11 15.19 18.69 -62.81
C ILE A 11 16.31 18.37 -61.81
N VAL A 12 17.50 18.95 -62.00
CA VAL A 12 18.64 18.77 -61.09
C VAL A 12 18.42 19.54 -59.80
N ALA A 13 17.87 20.76 -59.89
CA ALA A 13 17.53 21.56 -58.72
C ALA A 13 16.43 20.89 -57.85
N GLN A 14 15.38 20.32 -58.45
CA GLN A 14 14.31 19.60 -57.74
C GLN A 14 14.82 18.31 -57.08
N ASN A 15 15.61 17.50 -57.80
CA ASN A 15 16.15 16.25 -57.25
C ASN A 15 17.41 16.44 -56.37
N SER A 16 17.93 17.67 -56.26
CA SER A 16 19.15 17.98 -55.51
C SER A 16 19.02 17.60 -54.03
N LEU A 17 17.83 17.73 -53.46
CA LEU A 17 17.55 17.46 -52.05
C LEU A 17 17.57 15.97 -51.73
N GLU A 18 16.98 15.13 -52.58
CA GLU A 18 17.05 13.68 -52.42
C GLU A 18 18.47 13.15 -52.59
N LEU A 19 19.24 13.76 -53.50
CA LEU A 19 20.61 13.35 -53.82
C LEU A 19 21.59 13.77 -52.71
N LEU A 20 21.38 14.94 -52.09
CA LEU A 20 22.19 15.46 -51.00
C LEU A 20 21.72 14.99 -49.61
N ARG A 21 20.55 14.35 -49.49
CA ARG A 21 20.00 13.86 -48.20
C ARG A 21 21.02 13.07 -47.37
N PRO A 22 21.72 12.04 -47.89
CA PRO A 22 22.70 11.31 -47.09
C PRO A 22 23.83 12.20 -46.57
N VAL A 23 24.18 13.24 -47.32
CA VAL A 23 25.23 14.22 -46.95
C VAL A 23 24.73 15.18 -45.88
N PHE A 24 23.49 15.69 -46.00
CA PHE A 24 22.84 16.47 -44.93
C PHE A 24 22.73 15.64 -43.66
N SER A 25 22.27 14.40 -43.77
CA SER A 25 22.15 13.50 -42.62
C SER A 25 23.49 13.19 -41.97
N TYR A 26 24.54 12.98 -42.75
CA TYR A 26 25.88 12.72 -42.22
C TYR A 26 26.48 13.94 -41.50
N ILE A 27 26.39 15.13 -42.10
CA ILE A 27 27.00 16.35 -41.54
C ILE A 27 26.23 16.87 -40.31
N LEU A 28 24.91 16.67 -40.27
CA LEU A 28 24.05 17.18 -39.20
C LEU A 28 23.79 16.18 -38.06
N PHE A 29 23.91 14.85 -38.27
CA PHE A 29 23.54 13.84 -37.25
C PHE A 29 24.63 12.89 -36.78
N ASP A 30 25.79 12.79 -37.44
CA ASP A 30 26.73 11.71 -37.08
C ASP A 30 27.26 11.90 -35.64
N PRO A 31 26.85 11.02 -34.69
CA PRO A 31 27.21 11.14 -33.28
C PRO A 31 28.67 10.78 -33.00
N SER A 32 29.39 10.30 -34.03
CA SER A 32 30.80 9.92 -33.99
C SER A 32 31.72 10.88 -34.76
N LEU A 33 31.18 12.01 -35.23
CA LEU A 33 31.99 13.04 -35.90
C LEU A 33 33.14 13.47 -34.98
N PRO A 34 34.40 13.48 -35.45
CA PRO A 34 35.49 14.03 -34.68
C PRO A 34 35.22 15.51 -34.38
N PRO A 35 35.73 16.07 -33.26
CA PRO A 35 35.56 17.48 -32.87
C PRO A 35 36.16 18.50 -33.88
N ASN A 36 36.61 18.04 -35.05
CA ASN A 36 37.36 18.78 -36.04
C ASN A 36 36.51 19.32 -37.20
N LEU A 37 35.20 19.01 -37.28
CA LEU A 37 34.31 19.67 -38.23
C LEU A 37 33.84 21.00 -37.59
N PRO A 38 34.20 22.17 -38.13
CA PRO A 38 33.86 23.44 -37.50
C PRO A 38 32.35 23.64 -37.43
N MET A 39 31.83 24.13 -36.30
CA MET A 39 30.41 24.52 -36.12
C MET A 39 29.90 25.40 -37.27
N ALA A 40 30.77 26.22 -37.87
CA ALA A 40 30.46 27.03 -39.05
C ALA A 40 30.02 26.20 -40.28
N CYS A 41 30.56 25.00 -40.49
CA CYS A 41 30.15 24.12 -41.58
C CYS A 41 28.74 23.56 -41.37
N GLN A 42 28.42 23.10 -40.15
CA GLN A 42 27.07 22.62 -39.82
C GLN A 42 26.02 23.74 -39.98
N GLN A 43 26.34 24.93 -39.50
CA GLN A 43 25.48 26.11 -39.63
C GLN A 43 25.29 26.54 -41.09
N GLN A 44 26.36 26.55 -41.90
CA GLN A 44 26.26 26.87 -43.32
C GLN A 44 25.46 25.83 -44.10
N MET A 45 25.56 24.56 -43.72
CA MET A 45 24.76 23.48 -44.29
C MET A 45 23.29 23.56 -43.90
N TRP A 46 23.00 23.91 -42.64
CA TRP A 46 21.65 24.19 -42.16
C TRP A 46 21.02 25.37 -42.90
N LEU A 47 21.76 26.48 -43.03
CA LEU A 47 21.32 27.66 -43.79
C LEU A 47 21.10 27.35 -45.28
N LEU A 48 21.90 26.45 -45.85
CA LEU A 48 21.75 26.03 -47.23
C LEU A 48 20.44 25.25 -47.45
N LEU A 49 20.09 24.37 -46.50
CA LEU A 49 18.85 23.60 -46.51
C LEU A 49 17.60 24.50 -46.35
N LEU A 50 17.71 25.54 -45.52
CA LEU A 50 16.63 26.52 -45.35
C LEU A 50 16.48 27.46 -46.57
N LYS A 51 17.59 27.80 -47.23
CA LYS A 51 17.59 28.67 -48.42
C LYS A 51 17.16 27.97 -49.71
N THR A 52 17.25 26.65 -49.78
CA THR A 52 16.63 25.87 -50.86
C THR A 52 15.11 25.95 -50.74
N SER A 53 14.43 26.35 -51.82
CA SER A 53 12.98 26.62 -51.90
C SER A 53 12.12 25.79 -50.92
N PHE A 54 11.30 26.46 -50.11
CA PHE A 54 10.41 25.90 -49.08
C PHE A 54 9.24 25.08 -49.66
N SER A 55 9.58 24.07 -50.46
CA SER A 55 8.70 23.08 -51.06
C SER A 55 8.29 22.01 -50.02
N SER A 56 7.27 21.20 -50.32
CA SER A 56 6.84 20.12 -49.42
C SER A 56 7.99 19.14 -49.09
N GLU A 57 8.91 18.93 -50.03
CA GLU A 57 10.04 18.00 -49.91
C GLU A 57 11.15 18.53 -48.99
N THR A 58 11.41 19.84 -48.97
CA THR A 58 12.34 20.43 -47.99
C THR A 58 11.79 20.37 -46.57
N LYS A 59 10.48 20.54 -46.40
CA LYS A 59 9.82 20.39 -45.09
C LYS A 59 9.93 18.95 -44.57
N GLU A 60 9.65 17.95 -45.41
CA GLU A 60 9.81 16.53 -45.05
C GLU A 60 11.23 16.20 -44.58
N LEU A 61 12.23 16.64 -45.35
CA LEU A 61 13.63 16.46 -44.99
C LEU A 61 13.96 17.18 -43.68
N LEU A 62 13.48 18.42 -43.50
CA LEU A 62 13.67 19.18 -42.27
C LEU A 62 13.03 18.51 -41.05
N PHE A 63 11.86 17.89 -41.20
CA PHE A 63 11.21 17.14 -40.12
C PHE A 63 11.95 15.88 -39.76
N GLU A 64 12.39 15.11 -40.77
CA GLU A 64 13.26 13.96 -40.52
C GLU A 64 14.51 14.40 -39.76
N ILE A 65 15.09 15.55 -40.15
CA ILE A 65 16.24 16.11 -39.48
C ILE A 65 15.95 16.45 -38.00
N LEU A 66 14.83 17.14 -37.73
CA LEU A 66 14.44 17.49 -36.36
C LEU A 66 14.20 16.27 -35.47
N CYS A 67 13.63 15.19 -36.01
CA CYS A 67 13.40 13.95 -35.28
C CYS A 67 14.69 13.30 -34.74
N TRP A 68 15.83 13.54 -35.39
CA TRP A 68 17.09 12.86 -35.10
C TRP A 68 18.13 13.73 -34.37
N PHE A 69 17.85 15.02 -34.12
CA PHE A 69 18.78 15.86 -33.36
C PHE A 69 18.99 15.33 -31.94
N GLN A 70 20.27 15.23 -31.54
CA GLN A 70 20.67 14.93 -30.17
C GLN A 70 20.71 16.23 -29.37
N VAL A 71 19.88 16.30 -28.33
CA VAL A 71 19.63 17.55 -27.56
C VAL A 71 19.99 17.36 -26.08
N GLU A 72 20.57 16.23 -25.70
CA GLU A 72 20.98 15.93 -24.31
C GLU A 72 22.50 16.08 -24.08
N SER A 73 23.30 16.19 -25.15
CA SER A 73 24.76 16.32 -25.05
C SER A 73 25.17 17.77 -24.80
N GLU A 74 25.92 18.03 -23.72
CA GLU A 74 26.37 19.36 -23.30
C GLU A 74 27.08 20.14 -24.42
N THR A 75 27.88 19.47 -25.25
CA THR A 75 28.64 20.08 -26.35
C THR A 75 27.77 20.46 -27.56
N GLU A 76 26.61 19.80 -27.73
CA GLU A 76 25.75 19.94 -28.91
C GLU A 76 24.57 20.87 -28.65
N ILE A 77 24.13 21.04 -27.39
CA ILE A 77 22.95 21.84 -27.04
C ILE A 77 23.03 23.27 -27.59
N LEU A 78 24.18 23.95 -27.46
CA LEU A 78 24.34 25.31 -28.00
C LEU A 78 24.19 25.35 -29.52
N SER A 79 24.74 24.36 -30.22
CA SER A 79 24.65 24.26 -31.68
C SER A 79 23.22 23.98 -32.13
N THR A 80 22.53 23.07 -31.45
CA THR A 80 21.12 22.77 -31.72
C THR A 80 20.23 23.95 -31.41
N SER A 81 20.46 24.66 -30.30
CA SER A 81 19.71 25.85 -29.93
C SER A 81 19.82 26.93 -31.00
N HIS A 82 21.02 27.15 -31.55
CA HIS A 82 21.19 28.10 -32.64
C HIS A 82 20.46 27.65 -33.92
N MET A 83 20.55 26.37 -34.28
CA MET A 83 19.84 25.82 -35.44
C MET A 83 18.30 25.92 -35.29
N PHE A 84 17.77 25.64 -34.11
CA PHE A 84 16.35 25.81 -33.78
C PHE A 84 15.91 27.27 -33.84
N LEU A 85 16.72 28.22 -33.35
CA LEU A 85 16.41 29.65 -33.44
C LEU A 85 16.35 30.14 -34.89
N VAL A 86 17.33 29.75 -35.71
CA VAL A 86 17.35 30.09 -37.15
C VAL A 86 16.12 29.51 -37.86
N LEU A 87 15.69 28.30 -37.49
CA LEU A 87 14.47 27.69 -38.02
C LEU A 87 13.21 28.45 -37.59
N VAL A 88 13.14 28.90 -36.34
CA VAL A 88 12.02 29.70 -35.83
C VAL A 88 11.93 31.03 -36.57
N GLU A 89 13.05 31.73 -36.75
CA GLU A 89 13.07 32.97 -37.53
C GLU A 89 12.59 32.75 -38.97
N PHE A 90 13.00 31.65 -39.60
CA PHE A 90 12.58 31.30 -40.95
C PHE A 90 11.10 30.91 -41.02
N ALA A 91 10.57 30.20 -40.03
CA ALA A 91 9.15 29.84 -39.95
C ALA A 91 8.27 31.09 -39.77
N LEU A 92 8.72 32.05 -38.94
CA LEU A 92 8.05 33.32 -38.72
C LEU A 92 8.05 34.20 -39.97
N GLN A 93 9.17 34.27 -40.70
CA GLN A 93 9.27 35.03 -41.96
C GLN A 93 8.33 34.50 -43.06
N ASN A 94 8.04 33.20 -43.07
CA ASN A 94 7.18 32.56 -44.05
C ASN A 94 5.71 32.38 -43.59
N GLU A 95 5.35 32.87 -42.39
CA GLU A 95 4.02 32.75 -41.77
C GLU A 95 3.46 31.31 -41.71
N ASP A 96 4.34 30.30 -41.56
CA ASP A 96 3.95 28.88 -41.55
C ASP A 96 3.37 28.45 -40.19
N SER A 97 2.08 28.71 -39.98
CA SER A 97 1.34 28.39 -38.75
C SER A 97 1.55 26.94 -38.22
N PRO A 98 1.44 25.87 -39.03
CA PRO A 98 1.64 24.51 -38.53
C PRO A 98 3.09 24.24 -38.10
N LEU A 99 4.10 24.82 -38.74
CA LEU A 99 5.48 24.68 -38.29
C LEU A 99 5.72 25.43 -36.96
N CYS A 100 5.16 26.64 -36.83
CA CYS A 100 5.24 27.44 -35.60
C CYS A 100 4.61 26.74 -34.39
N THR A 101 3.44 26.10 -34.55
CA THR A 101 2.79 25.33 -33.47
C THR A 101 3.65 24.14 -32.99
N VAL A 102 4.41 23.51 -33.88
CA VAL A 102 5.33 22.43 -33.53
C VAL A 102 6.55 22.97 -32.78
N LEU A 103 7.16 24.04 -33.28
CA LEU A 103 8.40 24.56 -32.73
C LEU A 103 8.24 25.17 -31.32
N ALA A 104 7.07 25.71 -30.97
CA ALA A 104 6.89 26.43 -29.71
C ALA A 104 7.09 25.56 -28.43
N PRO A 105 6.57 24.31 -28.33
CA PRO A 105 6.92 23.43 -27.21
C PRO A 105 8.38 22.97 -27.20
N PHE A 106 9.01 22.77 -28.37
CA PHE A 106 10.43 22.39 -28.43
C PHE A 106 11.35 23.53 -27.99
N THR A 107 11.05 24.78 -28.33
CA THR A 107 11.81 25.94 -27.83
C THR A 107 11.68 26.09 -26.32
N ALA A 108 10.51 25.79 -25.74
CA ALA A 108 10.33 25.73 -24.29
C ALA A 108 11.16 24.60 -23.64
N SER A 109 11.25 23.42 -24.27
CA SER A 109 12.13 22.33 -23.82
C SER A 109 13.62 22.72 -23.91
N LEU A 110 14.03 23.43 -24.96
CA LEU A 110 15.40 23.94 -25.09
C LEU A 110 15.75 24.93 -23.97
N ILE A 111 14.82 25.80 -23.58
CA ILE A 111 15.01 26.71 -22.43
C ILE A 111 15.31 25.91 -21.15
N HIS A 112 14.55 24.82 -20.90
CA HIS A 112 14.79 23.94 -19.76
C HIS A 112 16.21 23.36 -19.77
N ARG A 113 16.64 22.83 -20.91
CA ARG A 113 17.95 22.19 -21.06
C ARG A 113 19.10 23.21 -20.99
N LEU A 114 18.96 24.38 -21.62
CA LEU A 114 19.96 25.46 -21.53
C LEU A 114 20.19 25.88 -20.08
N ILE A 115 19.12 26.03 -19.30
CA ILE A 115 19.21 26.39 -17.88
C ILE A 115 19.86 25.26 -17.08
N HIS A 116 19.49 24.01 -17.32
CA HIS A 116 20.07 22.84 -16.66
C HIS A 116 21.60 22.77 -16.88
N HIS A 117 22.10 23.14 -18.06
CA HIS A 117 23.53 23.20 -18.37
C HIS A 117 24.20 24.57 -18.10
N GLY A 118 23.47 25.56 -17.55
CA GLY A 118 24.02 26.86 -17.15
C GLY A 118 24.25 27.87 -18.29
N HIS A 119 23.55 27.74 -19.41
CA HIS A 119 23.61 28.64 -20.57
C HIS A 119 22.48 29.71 -20.56
N ASP A 120 22.64 30.78 -21.36
CA ASP A 120 21.67 31.89 -21.43
C ASP A 120 20.40 31.53 -22.24
N PRO A 121 19.19 31.59 -21.63
CA PRO A 121 17.93 31.26 -22.29
C PRO A 121 17.25 32.44 -23.03
N ARG A 122 17.74 33.68 -22.90
CA ARG A 122 17.01 34.89 -23.34
C ARG A 122 16.61 34.91 -24.81
N SER A 123 17.49 34.48 -25.70
CA SER A 123 17.21 34.44 -27.14
C SER A 123 16.08 33.46 -27.48
N CYS A 124 15.98 32.35 -26.75
CA CYS A 124 14.87 31.41 -26.88
C CYS A 124 13.57 31.99 -26.32
N LEU A 125 13.63 32.76 -25.23
CA LEU A 125 12.45 33.43 -24.69
C LEU A 125 11.88 34.49 -25.65
N SER A 126 12.74 35.29 -26.29
CA SER A 126 12.29 36.25 -27.31
C SER A 126 11.72 35.55 -28.54
N ALA A 127 12.30 34.43 -28.97
CA ALA A 127 11.73 33.67 -30.08
C ALA A 127 10.35 33.09 -29.73
N LEU A 128 10.19 32.65 -28.48
CA LEU A 128 8.96 32.06 -27.98
C LEU A 128 7.82 33.09 -27.85
N THR A 129 8.10 34.33 -27.46
CA THR A 129 7.07 35.41 -27.47
C THR A 129 6.52 35.65 -28.86
N HIS A 130 7.38 35.64 -29.89
CA HIS A 130 6.95 35.80 -31.28
C HIS A 130 6.17 34.59 -31.79
N LEU A 131 6.57 33.36 -31.43
CA LEU A 131 5.84 32.14 -31.80
C LEU A 131 4.42 32.11 -31.21
N LEU A 132 4.24 32.55 -29.96
CA LEU A 132 2.92 32.56 -29.32
C LEU A 132 1.92 33.51 -29.95
N ALA A 133 2.39 34.61 -30.56
CA ALA A 133 1.52 35.51 -31.30
C ALA A 133 0.86 34.82 -32.50
N VAL A 134 1.55 33.84 -33.09
CA VAL A 134 1.08 33.05 -34.24
C VAL A 134 0.35 31.78 -33.79
N SER A 135 0.82 31.12 -32.74
CA SER A 135 0.28 29.86 -32.22
C SER A 135 -0.10 29.97 -30.74
N PRO A 136 -1.28 30.51 -30.39
CA PRO A 136 -1.71 30.58 -29.00
C PRO A 136 -2.00 29.18 -28.42
N GLU A 137 -2.36 28.20 -29.24
CA GLU A 137 -2.88 26.91 -28.78
C GLU A 137 -1.92 26.11 -27.87
N THR A 138 -0.61 26.35 -27.97
CA THR A 138 0.45 25.67 -27.22
C THR A 138 0.74 26.26 -25.84
N GLY A 139 0.05 27.34 -25.43
CA GLY A 139 0.38 28.08 -24.21
C GLY A 139 0.33 27.24 -22.93
N SER A 140 -0.63 26.32 -22.80
CA SER A 140 -0.72 25.41 -21.65
C SER A 140 0.50 24.49 -21.52
N CYS A 141 0.97 23.92 -22.64
CA CYS A 141 2.14 23.04 -22.67
C CYS A 141 3.42 23.80 -22.30
N ILE A 142 3.59 24.99 -22.90
CA ILE A 142 4.72 25.88 -22.60
C ILE A 142 4.74 26.25 -21.12
N MET A 143 3.59 26.59 -20.53
CA MET A 143 3.49 26.93 -19.11
C MET A 143 3.92 25.76 -18.21
N MET A 144 3.51 24.53 -18.51
CA MET A 144 3.92 23.35 -17.73
C MET A 144 5.43 23.08 -17.83
N LEU A 145 6.01 23.25 -19.03
CA LEU A 145 7.46 23.11 -19.23
C LEU A 145 8.23 24.20 -18.47
N LEU A 146 7.83 25.46 -18.60
CA LEU A 146 8.48 26.58 -17.93
C LEU A 146 8.32 26.51 -16.40
N ALA A 147 7.19 26.03 -15.88
CA ALA A 147 7.03 25.79 -14.44
C ALA A 147 8.11 24.83 -13.90
N LYS A 148 8.47 23.77 -14.66
CA LYS A 148 9.61 22.90 -14.31
C LYS A 148 10.94 23.63 -14.38
N THR A 149 11.14 24.55 -15.34
CA THR A 149 12.37 25.35 -15.44
C THR A 149 12.59 26.29 -14.27
N ILE A 150 11.52 26.87 -13.71
CA ILE A 150 11.60 27.91 -12.67
C ILE A 150 12.26 27.40 -11.38
N ILE A 151 12.10 26.11 -11.06
CA ILE A 151 12.69 25.51 -9.85
C ILE A 151 14.20 25.35 -9.99
N LEU A 152 14.68 25.06 -11.21
CA LEU A 152 16.09 24.89 -11.51
C LEU A 152 16.78 26.22 -11.88
N CYS A 153 16.00 27.30 -12.01
CA CYS A 153 16.48 28.54 -12.61
C CYS A 153 17.42 29.33 -11.68
N PRO A 154 18.61 29.75 -12.16
CA PRO A 154 19.40 30.77 -11.49
C PRO A 154 18.64 32.09 -11.37
N VAL A 155 18.87 32.82 -10.28
CA VAL A 155 18.14 34.07 -9.94
C VAL A 155 18.22 35.14 -11.06
N ILE A 156 19.30 35.13 -11.85
CA ILE A 156 19.56 36.09 -12.94
C ILE A 156 18.48 36.04 -14.03
N TYR A 157 18.01 34.84 -14.38
CA TYR A 157 17.05 34.63 -15.47
C TYR A 157 15.59 34.51 -14.97
N LEU A 158 15.40 34.41 -13.65
CA LEU A 158 14.10 34.22 -13.02
C LEU A 158 13.14 35.37 -13.38
N LYS A 159 13.60 36.61 -13.39
CA LYS A 159 12.78 37.78 -13.76
C LYS A 159 12.21 37.63 -15.18
N ASP A 160 13.07 37.33 -16.15
CA ASP A 160 12.69 37.24 -17.55
C ASP A 160 11.67 36.10 -17.77
N LEU A 161 11.89 34.96 -17.11
CA LEU A 161 10.97 33.81 -17.14
C LEU A 161 9.62 34.09 -16.47
N VAL A 162 9.64 34.73 -15.29
CA VAL A 162 8.42 35.07 -14.57
C VAL A 162 7.61 36.03 -15.43
N ILE A 163 8.17 37.15 -15.90
CA ILE A 163 7.50 38.13 -16.79
C ILE A 163 6.91 37.46 -18.03
N PHE A 164 7.66 36.54 -18.63
CA PHE A 164 7.15 35.79 -19.77
C PHE A 164 5.92 34.95 -19.38
N CYS A 165 5.99 34.18 -18.29
CA CYS A 165 4.86 33.41 -17.78
C CYS A 165 3.68 34.31 -17.35
N THR A 166 3.94 35.51 -16.85
CA THR A 166 2.89 36.47 -16.49
C THR A 166 2.09 36.87 -17.72
N SER A 167 2.77 37.16 -18.83
CA SER A 167 2.13 37.54 -20.09
C SER A 167 1.23 36.41 -20.63
N LEU A 168 1.64 35.15 -20.49
CA LEU A 168 0.84 33.98 -20.88
C LEU A 168 -0.47 33.85 -20.08
N VAL A 169 -0.41 34.15 -18.79
CA VAL A 169 -1.56 34.13 -17.89
C VAL A 169 -2.53 35.26 -18.25
N GLU A 170 -2.03 36.47 -18.49
CA GLU A 170 -2.84 37.64 -18.88
C GLU A 170 -3.58 37.43 -20.21
N LEU A 171 -2.96 36.72 -21.16
CA LEU A 171 -3.57 36.39 -22.45
C LEU A 171 -4.70 35.33 -22.35
N LYS A 172 -4.91 34.70 -21.18
CA LYS A 172 -5.94 33.67 -20.93
C LYS A 172 -5.84 32.41 -21.82
N ILE A 173 -4.64 32.09 -22.25
CA ILE A 173 -4.36 30.97 -23.17
C ILE A 173 -4.08 29.64 -22.42
N CYS A 174 -3.85 29.71 -21.11
CA CYS A 174 -3.45 28.56 -20.30
C CYS A 174 -4.64 27.87 -19.61
N ASN A 175 -4.57 26.56 -19.47
CA ASN A 175 -5.50 25.76 -18.68
C ASN A 175 -5.30 25.98 -17.16
N ALA A 176 -6.33 25.71 -16.36
CA ALA A 176 -6.32 25.96 -14.92
C ALA A 176 -5.19 25.26 -14.17
N ILE A 177 -4.80 24.05 -14.60
CA ILE A 177 -3.80 23.25 -13.88
C ILE A 177 -2.39 23.70 -14.22
N SER A 178 -2.08 24.06 -15.48
CA SER A 178 -0.76 24.63 -15.82
C SER A 178 -0.48 25.93 -15.07
N THR A 179 -1.49 26.80 -14.89
CA THR A 179 -1.31 28.04 -14.11
C THR A 179 -1.11 27.76 -12.63
N LYS A 180 -1.76 26.74 -12.07
CA LYS A 180 -1.50 26.29 -10.69
C LYS A 180 -0.12 25.64 -10.55
N MET A 181 0.39 24.92 -11.55
CA MET A 181 1.77 24.42 -11.57
C MET A 181 2.77 25.58 -11.54
N PHE A 182 2.54 26.62 -12.35
CA PHE A 182 3.35 27.84 -12.30
C PHE A 182 3.31 28.50 -10.92
N VAL A 183 2.12 28.64 -10.32
CA VAL A 183 1.99 29.15 -8.94
C VAL A 183 2.82 28.31 -7.97
N CYS A 184 2.74 26.99 -8.04
CA CYS A 184 3.53 26.09 -7.16
C CYS A 184 5.03 26.29 -7.32
N ALA A 185 5.52 26.45 -8.56
CA ALA A 185 6.94 26.68 -8.82
C ALA A 185 7.43 28.03 -8.28
N VAL A 186 6.62 29.08 -8.34
CA VAL A 186 7.03 30.42 -7.88
C VAL A 186 6.88 30.59 -6.36
N LEU A 187 6.04 29.81 -5.69
CA LEU A 187 5.82 29.91 -4.23
C LEU A 187 7.09 29.72 -3.40
N GLN A 188 8.02 28.87 -3.85
CA GLN A 188 9.33 28.69 -3.21
C GLN A 188 10.10 30.01 -3.10
N TRP A 189 10.10 30.79 -4.17
CA TRP A 189 10.81 32.08 -4.26
C TRP A 189 10.16 33.17 -3.41
N LEU A 190 8.86 33.08 -3.12
CA LEU A 190 8.12 34.06 -2.31
C LEU A 190 8.47 34.00 -0.81
N ILE A 191 8.78 32.82 -0.29
CA ILE A 191 9.06 32.64 1.14
C ILE A 191 10.50 33.01 1.50
N TYR A 192 11.43 32.88 0.56
CA TYR A 192 12.84 33.25 0.73
C TYR A 192 13.21 34.44 -0.16
N PRO A 193 12.70 35.66 0.12
CA PRO A 193 12.98 36.82 -0.71
C PRO A 193 14.46 37.21 -0.63
N SER A 194 15.10 37.31 -1.78
CA SER A 194 16.42 37.93 -1.95
C SER A 194 16.29 39.32 -2.56
N CYS A 195 17.30 40.18 -2.37
CA CYS A 195 17.34 41.50 -3.02
C CYS A 195 17.23 41.41 -4.55
N LEU A 196 17.72 40.31 -5.13
CA LEU A 196 17.72 40.04 -6.57
C LEU A 196 16.35 39.56 -7.09
N THR A 197 15.46 39.10 -6.21
CA THR A 197 14.11 38.63 -6.57
C THR A 197 13.04 39.72 -6.46
N GLY A 198 13.35 40.92 -5.95
CA GLY A 198 12.36 41.95 -5.58
C GLY A 198 11.34 42.31 -6.66
N GLU A 199 11.78 42.50 -7.91
CA GLU A 199 10.90 42.83 -9.04
C GLU A 199 10.05 41.63 -9.51
N ALA A 200 10.62 40.42 -9.48
CA ALA A 200 9.91 39.18 -9.79
C ALA A 200 8.83 38.87 -8.73
N LEU A 201 9.06 39.24 -7.47
CA LEU A 201 8.10 39.05 -6.37
C LEU A 201 6.88 39.98 -6.51
N GLN A 202 7.07 41.23 -6.92
CA GLN A 202 5.96 42.18 -7.13
C GLN A 202 5.04 41.72 -8.26
N THR A 203 5.61 41.29 -9.38
CA THR A 203 4.86 40.72 -10.52
C THR A 203 4.18 39.40 -10.15
N THR A 204 4.82 38.57 -9.33
CA THR A 204 4.21 37.31 -8.86
C THR A 204 2.99 37.57 -7.96
N THR A 205 3.08 38.53 -7.04
CA THR A 205 1.98 38.80 -6.10
C THR A 205 0.73 39.36 -6.78
N SER A 206 0.86 40.19 -7.82
CA SER A 206 -0.27 40.65 -8.64
C SER A 206 -0.93 39.52 -9.43
N ILE A 207 -0.19 38.47 -9.78
CA ILE A 207 -0.74 37.33 -10.52
C ILE A 207 -1.38 36.32 -9.59
N LEU A 208 -0.83 36.13 -8.40
CA LEU A 208 -1.47 35.29 -7.40
C LEU A 208 -2.88 35.79 -7.07
N THR A 209 -3.09 37.11 -7.01
CA THR A 209 -4.43 37.67 -6.83
C THR A 209 -5.31 37.42 -8.06
N TRP A 210 -4.79 37.62 -9.28
CA TRP A 210 -5.53 37.36 -10.52
C TRP A 210 -5.92 35.88 -10.73
N VAL A 211 -4.99 34.94 -10.48
CA VAL A 211 -5.21 33.49 -10.61
C VAL A 211 -6.23 32.98 -9.58
N ASN A 212 -6.44 33.71 -8.49
CA ASN A 212 -7.45 33.37 -7.49
C ASN A 212 -8.83 33.96 -7.81
N THR A 213 -8.91 35.03 -8.60
CA THR A 213 -10.18 35.65 -9.00
C THR A 213 -10.73 35.13 -10.33
N THR A 214 -9.89 34.47 -11.13
CA THR A 214 -10.27 33.97 -12.46
C THR A 214 -11.00 32.63 -12.39
N THR A 215 -12.20 32.57 -12.96
CA THR A 215 -13.09 31.38 -12.97
C THR A 215 -13.16 30.67 -14.32
N SER A 216 -12.73 31.31 -15.41
CA SER A 216 -12.76 30.74 -16.78
C SER A 216 -11.36 30.52 -17.32
N TRP A 217 -11.14 29.31 -17.84
CA TRP A 217 -9.85 28.86 -18.39
C TRP A 217 -10.08 28.31 -19.79
N SER A 218 -9.05 28.39 -20.64
CA SER A 218 -9.10 27.88 -22.01
C SER A 218 -8.67 26.41 -22.08
N SER A 219 -9.26 25.68 -23.03
CA SER A 219 -8.87 24.33 -23.44
C SER A 219 -8.53 24.34 -24.93
N SER A 220 -7.24 24.25 -25.24
CA SER A 220 -6.72 24.35 -26.61
C SER A 220 -5.91 23.13 -27.05
N THR A 221 -5.69 22.14 -26.18
CA THR A 221 -4.80 21.01 -26.45
C THR A 221 -5.32 20.14 -27.60
N GLY A 222 -6.65 19.97 -27.68
CA GLY A 222 -7.30 19.27 -28.79
C GLY A 222 -7.03 19.85 -30.19
N ARG A 223 -6.76 21.17 -30.30
CA ARG A 223 -6.45 21.81 -31.58
C ARG A 223 -5.02 21.57 -32.05
N ILE A 224 -4.09 21.35 -31.11
CA ILE A 224 -2.70 21.02 -31.40
C ILE A 224 -2.60 19.68 -32.17
N PHE A 225 -3.44 18.69 -31.81
CA PHE A 225 -3.48 17.38 -32.48
C PHE A 225 -4.09 17.40 -33.89
N ALA A 226 -4.81 18.47 -34.26
CA ALA A 226 -5.25 18.65 -35.64
C ALA A 226 -4.07 18.87 -36.60
N ASN A 227 -2.91 19.27 -36.06
CA ASN A 227 -1.68 19.37 -36.81
C ASN A 227 -1.02 17.99 -36.96
N ARG A 228 -1.02 17.47 -38.18
CA ARG A 228 -0.37 16.19 -38.53
C ARG A 228 1.12 16.18 -38.18
N LEU A 229 1.81 17.29 -38.38
CA LEU A 229 3.25 17.41 -38.12
C LEU A 229 3.56 17.27 -36.63
N PHE A 230 2.68 17.81 -35.79
CA PHE A 230 2.83 17.71 -34.35
C PHE A 230 2.77 16.26 -33.90
N ASN A 231 1.79 15.48 -34.39
CA ASN A 231 1.55 14.08 -34.02
C ASN A 231 2.76 13.16 -34.21
N HIS A 232 3.65 13.47 -35.15
CA HIS A 232 4.87 12.71 -35.39
C HIS A 232 6.05 13.15 -34.51
N LEU A 233 6.11 14.43 -34.14
CA LEU A 233 7.28 15.01 -33.49
C LEU A 233 7.19 15.04 -31.97
N TRP A 234 6.01 15.25 -31.39
CA TRP A 234 5.90 15.47 -29.94
C TRP A 234 6.44 14.31 -29.10
N ASN A 235 6.40 13.09 -29.64
CA ASN A 235 6.93 11.87 -29.04
C ASN A 235 8.45 11.74 -29.08
N THR A 236 9.14 12.63 -29.78
CA THR A 236 10.61 12.62 -29.88
C THR A 236 11.25 13.19 -28.62
N ASP A 237 10.63 14.13 -27.91
CA ASP A 237 11.20 14.72 -26.68
C ASP A 237 10.36 14.28 -25.47
N SER A 238 11.01 13.72 -24.45
CA SER A 238 10.37 13.26 -23.22
C SER A 238 9.70 14.39 -22.45
N LEU A 239 10.31 15.58 -22.40
CA LEU A 239 9.77 16.72 -21.68
C LEU A 239 8.50 17.24 -22.35
N VAL A 240 8.54 17.39 -23.67
CA VAL A 240 7.40 17.85 -24.47
C VAL A 240 6.26 16.83 -24.38
N GLY A 241 6.56 15.54 -24.54
CA GLY A 241 5.52 14.52 -24.48
C GLY A 241 4.85 14.38 -23.12
N THR A 242 5.61 14.43 -22.03
CA THR A 242 5.01 14.42 -20.69
C THR A 242 4.14 15.66 -20.43
N ALA A 243 4.55 16.84 -20.89
CA ALA A 243 3.78 18.07 -20.72
C ALA A 243 2.45 18.07 -21.50
N ILE A 244 2.44 17.54 -22.72
CA ILE A 244 1.22 17.41 -23.54
C ILE A 244 0.26 16.41 -22.90
N GLU A 245 0.77 15.28 -22.41
CA GLU A 245 -0.06 14.29 -21.74
C GLU A 245 -0.67 14.82 -20.44
N MET A 246 0.07 15.63 -19.67
CA MET A 246 -0.48 16.36 -18.52
C MET A 246 -1.56 17.37 -18.94
N CYS A 247 -1.41 18.05 -20.07
CA CYS A 247 -2.45 18.93 -20.62
C CYS A 247 -3.73 18.16 -20.99
N ARG A 248 -3.58 16.96 -21.59
CA ARG A 248 -4.71 16.08 -21.91
C ARG A 248 -5.46 15.64 -20.65
N LEU A 249 -4.74 15.20 -19.62
CA LEU A 249 -5.34 14.87 -18.33
C LEU A 249 -6.08 16.06 -17.72
N ALA A 250 -5.47 17.24 -17.74
CA ALA A 250 -6.07 18.46 -17.21
C ALA A 250 -7.42 18.79 -17.90
N GLU A 251 -7.52 18.61 -19.21
CA GLU A 251 -8.78 18.80 -19.95
C GLU A 251 -9.84 17.74 -19.61
N THR A 252 -9.43 16.48 -19.41
CA THR A 252 -10.35 15.42 -18.99
C THR A 252 -10.93 15.70 -17.60
N TRP A 253 -10.15 16.27 -16.68
CA TRP A 253 -10.60 16.59 -15.33
C TRP A 253 -11.51 17.82 -15.28
N GLN A 254 -11.29 18.80 -16.15
CA GLN A 254 -12.23 19.90 -16.35
C GLN A 254 -13.58 19.38 -16.86
N SER A 255 -13.56 18.35 -17.70
CA SER A 255 -14.77 17.73 -18.26
C SER A 255 -15.48 16.80 -17.27
N ASN A 256 -14.71 16.04 -16.47
CA ASN A 256 -15.24 15.10 -15.48
C ASN A 256 -14.33 15.02 -14.22
N PRO A 257 -14.69 15.72 -13.12
CA PRO A 257 -13.85 15.77 -11.92
C PRO A 257 -13.89 14.48 -11.08
N ALA A 258 -14.85 13.55 -11.32
CA ALA A 258 -14.93 12.31 -10.55
C ALA A 258 -13.76 11.35 -10.86
N ILE A 259 -13.21 11.44 -12.07
CA ILE A 259 -12.10 10.60 -12.54
C ILE A 259 -10.81 10.89 -11.76
N VAL A 260 -10.66 12.10 -11.21
CA VAL A 260 -9.46 12.50 -10.47
C VAL A 260 -9.18 11.57 -9.29
N LEU A 261 -10.20 11.15 -8.56
CA LEU A 261 -10.03 10.26 -7.40
C LEU A 261 -9.55 8.86 -7.81
N ILE A 262 -10.14 8.29 -8.87
CA ILE A 262 -9.73 7.00 -9.44
C ILE A 262 -8.27 7.06 -9.90
N TRP A 263 -7.88 8.17 -10.51
CA TRP A 263 -6.52 8.40 -10.96
C TRP A 263 -5.53 8.55 -9.79
N LEU A 264 -5.90 9.28 -8.74
CA LEU A 264 -5.06 9.43 -7.53
C LEU A 264 -4.80 8.09 -6.84
N GLU A 265 -5.78 7.19 -6.79
CA GLU A 265 -5.59 5.84 -6.24
C GLU A 265 -4.60 5.01 -7.07
N ARG A 266 -4.60 5.18 -8.39
CA ARG A 266 -3.66 4.50 -9.29
C ARG A 266 -2.23 5.00 -9.10
N ILE A 267 -2.01 6.31 -8.98
CA ILE A 267 -0.65 6.86 -8.78
C ILE A 267 0.02 6.32 -7.52
N LYS A 268 -0.74 6.01 -6.46
CA LYS A 268 -0.16 5.39 -5.26
C LYS A 268 0.61 4.08 -5.55
N LYS A 269 0.28 3.40 -6.64
CA LYS A 269 0.87 2.12 -7.11
C LYS A 269 1.95 2.30 -8.20
N VAL A 270 2.10 3.48 -8.78
CA VAL A 270 3.04 3.77 -9.89
C VAL A 270 4.48 3.87 -9.36
N PRO A 271 5.51 3.51 -10.16
CA PRO A 271 6.91 3.57 -9.74
C PRO A 271 7.36 4.98 -9.32
N GLU A 272 8.26 5.04 -8.34
CA GLU A 272 8.68 6.28 -7.69
C GLU A 272 9.32 7.28 -8.67
N VAL A 273 10.07 6.80 -9.66
CA VAL A 273 10.70 7.64 -10.69
C VAL A 273 9.66 8.51 -11.40
N ILE A 274 8.48 7.97 -11.71
CA ILE A 274 7.43 8.73 -12.38
C ILE A 274 6.79 9.74 -11.41
N ASN A 275 6.65 9.37 -10.14
CA ASN A 275 6.15 10.29 -9.11
C ASN A 275 7.04 11.53 -8.98
N GLU A 276 8.36 11.39 -9.13
CA GLU A 276 9.29 12.52 -9.18
C GLU A 276 9.01 13.46 -10.36
N HIS A 277 8.82 12.89 -11.56
CA HIS A 277 8.52 13.67 -12.77
C HIS A 277 7.16 14.42 -12.71
N LEU A 278 6.24 13.95 -11.86
CA LEU A 278 4.90 14.49 -11.65
C LEU A 278 4.77 15.37 -10.39
N GLN A 279 5.83 15.59 -9.60
CA GLN A 279 5.79 16.35 -8.34
C GLN A 279 5.01 17.68 -8.44
N LEU A 280 5.33 18.50 -9.45
CA LEU A 280 4.67 19.79 -9.62
C LEU A 280 3.22 19.70 -10.08
N PHE A 281 2.91 18.67 -10.86
CA PHE A 281 1.55 18.41 -11.30
C PHE A 281 0.67 17.98 -10.12
N MET A 282 1.22 17.14 -9.23
CA MET A 282 0.57 16.75 -7.98
C MET A 282 0.40 17.95 -7.03
N SER A 283 1.37 18.85 -6.92
CA SER A 283 1.20 20.08 -6.14
C SER A 283 0.12 20.99 -6.72
N ALA A 284 0.03 21.07 -8.05
CA ALA A 284 -1.00 21.88 -8.70
C ALA A 284 -2.41 21.35 -8.43
N LEU A 285 -2.59 20.02 -8.39
CA LEU A 285 -3.84 19.37 -8.00
C LEU A 285 -4.24 19.70 -6.56
N PHE A 286 -3.28 19.68 -5.64
CA PHE A 286 -3.51 20.02 -4.24
C PHE A 286 -3.96 21.48 -4.05
N VAL A 287 -3.36 22.41 -4.81
CA VAL A 287 -3.70 23.84 -4.76
C VAL A 287 -4.99 24.16 -5.54
N HIS A 288 -5.38 23.31 -6.48
CA HIS A 288 -6.59 23.51 -7.27
C HIS A 288 -7.84 23.29 -6.41
N ASN A 289 -8.80 24.22 -6.52
CA ASN A 289 -10.07 24.12 -5.81
C ASN A 289 -11.05 23.26 -6.62
N PHE A 290 -11.03 21.96 -6.40
CA PHE A 290 -12.12 21.08 -6.81
C PHE A 290 -13.30 21.21 -5.84
N ASP A 291 -14.53 21.04 -6.32
CA ASP A 291 -15.74 21.08 -5.48
C ASP A 291 -15.75 19.98 -4.39
N LYS A 292 -14.95 18.92 -4.57
CA LYS A 292 -14.79 17.81 -3.62
C LYS A 292 -13.52 17.95 -2.77
N ASN A 293 -13.70 18.05 -1.46
CA ASN A 293 -12.62 18.07 -0.47
C ASN A 293 -11.74 16.80 -0.47
N GLU A 294 -12.29 15.66 -0.91
CA GLU A 294 -11.59 14.37 -0.98
C GLU A 294 -10.34 14.43 -1.90
N VAL A 295 -10.41 15.16 -3.01
CA VAL A 295 -9.29 15.29 -3.95
C VAL A 295 -8.10 15.99 -3.28
N LYS A 296 -8.36 17.00 -2.45
CA LYS A 296 -7.32 17.72 -1.68
C LYS A 296 -6.68 16.81 -0.63
N GLN A 297 -7.46 16.00 0.07
CA GLN A 297 -6.96 15.07 1.09
C GLN A 297 -6.08 13.98 0.47
N GLU A 298 -6.54 13.35 -0.61
CA GLU A 298 -5.80 12.26 -1.25
C GLU A 298 -4.55 12.76 -1.97
N SER A 299 -4.60 13.94 -2.62
CA SER A 299 -3.40 14.58 -3.18
C SER A 299 -2.41 14.98 -2.09
N PHE A 300 -2.87 15.48 -0.93
CA PHE A 300 -1.99 15.82 0.18
C PHE A 300 -1.30 14.59 0.78
N LYS A 301 -2.04 13.50 1.02
CA LYS A 301 -1.45 12.21 1.47
C LYS A 301 -0.39 11.71 0.50
N LEU A 302 -0.62 11.87 -0.80
CA LEU A 302 0.34 11.48 -1.84
C LEU A 302 1.59 12.36 -1.83
N LEU A 303 1.46 13.67 -1.67
CA LEU A 303 2.60 14.58 -1.49
C LEU A 303 3.42 14.21 -0.25
N LEU A 304 2.78 13.86 0.87
CA LEU A 304 3.49 13.39 2.07
C LEU A 304 4.28 12.10 1.81
N LYS A 305 3.71 11.15 1.05
CA LYS A 305 4.41 9.92 0.63
C LYS A 305 5.62 10.23 -0.26
N ILE A 306 5.49 11.19 -1.18
CA ILE A 306 6.63 11.62 -2.02
C ILE A 306 7.74 12.24 -1.17
N VAL A 307 7.40 13.05 -0.16
CA VAL A 307 8.39 13.67 0.74
C VAL A 307 9.11 12.62 1.60
N GLU A 308 8.42 11.55 2.03
CA GLU A 308 9.06 10.44 2.77
C GLU A 308 10.15 9.75 1.94
N ASN A 309 10.06 9.78 0.61
CA ASN A 309 11.06 9.20 -0.30
C ASN A 309 12.11 10.24 -0.77
N ASN A 310 11.70 11.48 -1.01
CA ASN A 310 12.57 12.56 -1.50
C ASN A 310 12.53 13.76 -0.55
N ASN A 311 13.54 13.84 0.31
CA ASN A 311 13.66 14.89 1.32
C ASN A 311 13.81 16.29 0.72
N ASP A 312 14.38 16.42 -0.48
CA ASP A 312 14.64 17.72 -1.12
C ASP A 312 13.34 18.43 -1.49
N PHE A 313 12.29 17.65 -1.78
CA PHE A 313 10.97 18.16 -2.10
C PHE A 313 10.23 18.75 -0.89
N ALA A 314 10.68 18.51 0.35
CA ALA A 314 10.03 18.98 1.57
C ALA A 314 9.90 20.51 1.63
N ALA A 315 10.88 21.28 1.14
CA ALA A 315 10.83 22.74 1.08
C ALA A 315 9.69 23.22 0.17
N THR A 316 9.52 22.56 -0.98
CA THR A 316 8.40 22.83 -1.90
C THR A 316 7.07 22.59 -1.21
N VAL A 317 6.91 21.43 -0.57
CA VAL A 317 5.65 21.08 0.10
C VAL A 317 5.38 21.98 1.31
N MET A 318 6.42 22.41 2.02
CA MET A 318 6.30 23.38 3.11
C MET A 318 5.69 24.69 2.60
N THR A 319 6.19 25.22 1.47
CA THR A 319 5.63 26.46 0.87
C THR A 319 4.18 26.30 0.43
N LEU A 320 3.82 25.13 -0.10
CA LEU A 320 2.46 24.79 -0.52
C LEU A 320 1.49 24.68 0.67
N ILE A 321 1.93 24.05 1.77
CA ILE A 321 1.12 23.93 3.00
C ILE A 321 0.81 25.31 3.56
N LEU A 322 1.81 26.20 3.66
CA LEU A 322 1.61 27.56 4.16
C LEU A 322 0.64 28.36 3.29
N TYR A 323 0.79 28.25 1.97
CA TYR A 323 -0.11 28.89 1.02
C TYR A 323 -1.55 28.42 1.16
N GLN A 324 -1.76 27.10 1.29
CA GLN A 324 -3.09 26.53 1.42
C GLN A 324 -3.70 26.83 2.79
N LEU A 325 -2.92 26.79 3.87
CA LEU A 325 -3.38 27.10 5.23
C LEU A 325 -3.94 28.53 5.33
N ALA A 326 -3.37 29.48 4.58
CA ALA A 326 -3.86 30.86 4.53
C ALA A 326 -5.24 31.00 3.85
N LYS A 327 -5.65 30.04 3.02
CA LYS A 327 -6.87 30.08 2.22
C LYS A 327 -7.97 29.15 2.69
N GLU A 328 -7.58 28.01 3.25
CA GLU A 328 -8.53 26.95 3.58
C GLU A 328 -9.44 27.38 4.73
N LYS A 329 -10.74 27.12 4.60
CA LYS A 329 -11.73 27.43 5.65
C LYS A 329 -12.18 26.19 6.42
N GLU A 330 -11.98 25.01 5.85
CA GLU A 330 -12.41 23.74 6.42
C GLU A 330 -11.51 23.31 7.60
N PRO A 331 -12.04 23.16 8.83
CA PRO A 331 -11.24 22.84 10.01
C PRO A 331 -10.50 21.50 9.91
N PHE A 332 -11.11 20.51 9.26
CA PHE A 332 -10.51 19.18 9.10
C PHE A 332 -9.24 19.22 8.23
N ILE A 333 -9.30 19.90 7.08
CA ILE A 333 -8.15 20.04 6.18
C ILE A 333 -7.09 20.91 6.85
N GLN A 334 -7.47 22.01 7.53
CA GLN A 334 -6.53 22.82 8.31
C GLN A 334 -5.76 21.99 9.35
N LEU A 335 -6.44 21.06 10.03
CA LEU A 335 -5.81 20.14 10.97
C LEU A 335 -4.82 19.21 10.25
N GLU A 336 -5.21 18.58 9.15
CA GLU A 336 -4.30 17.72 8.38
C GLU A 336 -3.07 18.48 7.86
N LEU A 337 -3.25 19.71 7.38
CA LEU A 337 -2.16 20.59 6.93
C LEU A 337 -1.20 20.92 8.07
N LEU A 338 -1.71 21.30 9.24
CA LEU A 338 -0.88 21.55 10.43
C LEU A 338 -0.13 20.29 10.87
N ARG A 339 -0.75 19.12 10.76
CA ARG A 339 -0.09 17.84 11.05
C ARG A 339 1.00 17.53 10.04
N GLY A 340 0.75 17.69 8.75
CA GLY A 340 1.76 17.46 7.71
C GLY A 340 2.89 18.49 7.75
N LEU A 341 2.63 19.72 8.20
CA LEU A 341 3.66 20.74 8.43
C LEU A 341 4.76 20.24 9.37
N THR A 342 4.40 19.49 10.42
CA THR A 342 5.39 18.89 11.35
C THR A 342 6.26 17.81 10.70
N LYS A 343 5.75 17.11 9.66
CA LYS A 343 6.54 16.15 8.87
C LYS A 343 7.56 16.83 7.96
N MET A 344 7.38 18.09 7.59
CA MET A 344 8.32 18.82 6.73
C MET A 344 9.63 19.21 7.44
N ALA A 345 9.72 18.96 8.75
CA ALA A 345 10.91 19.21 9.57
C ALA A 345 12.10 18.29 9.24
N VAL A 346 11.93 17.32 8.33
CA VAL A 346 13.03 16.49 7.80
C VAL A 346 14.14 17.37 7.21
N GLN A 347 13.77 18.51 6.61
CA GLN A 347 14.73 19.53 6.22
C GLN A 347 14.92 20.58 7.31
N LYS A 348 16.18 20.81 7.68
CA LYS A 348 16.58 21.73 8.75
C LYS A 348 16.16 23.18 8.51
N GLU A 349 16.11 23.60 7.25
CA GLU A 349 15.73 24.97 6.85
C GLU A 349 14.26 25.28 7.15
N ASN A 350 13.40 24.26 7.15
CA ASN A 350 11.97 24.41 7.41
C ASN A 350 11.66 24.58 8.91
N VAL A 351 12.55 24.15 9.81
CA VAL A 351 12.29 24.11 11.26
C VAL A 351 11.94 25.49 11.81
N ASN A 352 12.65 26.53 11.39
CA ASN A 352 12.39 27.90 11.87
C ASN A 352 11.03 28.41 11.41
N LEU A 353 10.64 28.13 10.17
CA LEU A 353 9.32 28.48 9.64
C LEU A 353 8.21 27.73 10.38
N ILE A 354 8.42 26.43 10.64
CA ILE A 354 7.50 25.60 11.41
C ILE A 354 7.32 26.19 12.82
N LEU A 355 8.41 26.44 13.54
CA LEU A 355 8.35 27.02 14.88
C LEU A 355 7.64 28.37 14.90
N HIS A 356 7.93 29.25 13.93
CA HIS A 356 7.23 30.53 13.81
C HIS A 356 5.72 30.34 13.63
N THR A 357 5.28 29.42 12.75
CA THR A 357 3.84 29.15 12.58
C THR A 357 3.18 28.58 13.84
N LEU A 358 3.88 27.73 14.58
CA LEU A 358 3.37 27.19 15.85
C LEU A 358 3.31 28.29 16.94
N GLU A 359 4.27 29.22 16.97
CA GLU A 359 4.24 30.38 17.87
C GLU A 359 3.06 31.32 17.58
N LEU A 360 2.68 31.52 16.31
CA LEU A 360 1.49 32.28 15.97
C LEU A 360 0.20 31.64 16.51
N LEU A 361 0.14 30.30 16.54
CA LEU A 361 -0.99 29.56 17.12
C LEU A 361 -1.01 29.62 18.65
N ARG A 362 0.16 29.75 19.29
CA ARG A 362 0.30 29.84 20.75
C ARG A 362 -0.47 31.02 21.35
N ASN A 363 -0.64 32.11 20.59
CA ASN A 363 -1.40 33.28 21.01
C ASN A 363 -2.91 33.01 21.17
N LYS A 364 -3.42 31.87 20.68
CA LYS A 364 -4.84 31.46 20.81
C LYS A 364 -4.99 30.39 21.89
N HIS A 365 -5.59 30.74 23.03
CA HIS A 365 -5.72 29.84 24.19
C HIS A 365 -6.49 28.54 23.91
N SER A 366 -7.50 28.56 23.03
CA SER A 366 -8.30 27.39 22.67
C SER A 366 -7.53 26.32 21.88
N MET A 367 -6.31 26.63 21.41
CA MET A 367 -5.49 25.74 20.58
C MET A 367 -4.33 25.10 21.33
N LYS A 368 -4.23 25.26 22.67
CA LYS A 368 -3.12 24.71 23.47
C LYS A 368 -3.01 23.17 23.38
N THR A 369 -4.14 22.46 23.35
CA THR A 369 -4.16 20.99 23.20
C THR A 369 -3.59 20.57 21.84
N LEU A 370 -4.04 21.24 20.78
CA LEU A 370 -3.50 21.04 19.43
C LEU A 370 -2.01 21.39 19.36
N LEU A 371 -1.58 22.46 20.02
CA LEU A 371 -0.19 22.88 20.04
C LEU A 371 0.72 21.81 20.66
N VAL A 372 0.32 21.22 21.79
CA VAL A 372 1.06 20.11 22.42
C VAL A 372 1.17 18.91 21.47
N ASP A 373 0.06 18.52 20.83
CA ASP A 373 0.04 17.43 19.83
C ASP A 373 0.98 17.72 18.65
N LEU A 374 1.00 18.95 18.13
CA LEU A 374 1.89 19.35 17.03
C LEU A 374 3.37 19.37 17.45
N TYR A 375 3.71 19.89 18.64
CA TYR A 375 5.09 19.86 19.13
C TYR A 375 5.59 18.45 19.42
N VAL A 376 4.72 17.54 19.90
CA VAL A 376 5.07 16.12 20.07
C VAL A 376 5.38 15.49 18.72
N ARG A 377 4.55 15.74 17.69
CA ARG A 377 4.83 15.24 16.33
C ARG A 377 6.12 15.84 15.75
N LEU A 378 6.34 17.14 15.94
CA LEU A 378 7.56 17.81 15.50
C LEU A 378 8.81 17.21 16.17
N TRP A 379 8.76 16.97 17.47
CA TRP A 379 9.86 16.37 18.24
C TRP A 379 10.21 14.94 17.77
N LYS A 380 9.21 14.15 17.35
CA LYS A 380 9.43 12.81 16.79
C LYS A 380 10.24 12.86 15.48
N VAL A 381 10.12 13.94 14.70
CA VAL A 381 10.88 14.14 13.46
C VAL A 381 12.23 14.81 13.75
N GLU A 382 12.25 15.94 14.45
CA GLU A 382 13.45 16.70 14.78
C GLU A 382 13.61 16.88 16.29
N CYS A 383 14.52 16.12 16.89
CA CYS A 383 14.63 16.03 18.35
C CYS A 383 15.09 17.33 19.03
N ARG A 384 15.75 18.22 18.28
CA ARG A 384 16.23 19.52 18.77
C ARG A 384 15.09 20.45 19.21
N CYS A 385 13.85 20.17 18.78
CA CYS A 385 12.67 20.93 19.16
C CYS A 385 12.14 20.60 20.58
N TYR A 386 12.74 19.62 21.29
CA TYR A 386 12.32 19.24 22.64
C TYR A 386 12.23 20.42 23.64
N PRO A 387 13.18 21.38 23.70
CA PRO A 387 13.11 22.48 24.67
C PRO A 387 11.84 23.34 24.54
N TYR A 388 11.31 23.49 23.31
CA TYR A 388 10.05 24.21 23.06
C TYR A 388 8.85 23.44 23.58
N LEU A 389 8.84 22.11 23.39
CA LEU A 389 7.83 21.22 23.94
C LEU A 389 7.88 21.22 25.48
N GLN A 390 9.07 21.11 26.07
CA GLN A 390 9.26 21.13 27.52
C GLN A 390 8.72 22.42 28.14
N LYS A 391 9.02 23.57 27.52
CA LYS A 391 8.50 24.87 27.98
C LYS A 391 6.97 24.88 28.02
N LEU A 392 6.31 24.34 27.00
CA LEU A 392 4.84 24.23 26.96
C LEU A 392 4.26 23.25 27.99
N LEU A 393 4.96 22.15 28.28
CA LEU A 393 4.53 21.17 29.30
C LEU A 393 4.65 21.72 30.73
N MET A 394 5.63 22.60 30.97
CA MET A 394 5.89 23.24 32.26
C MET A 394 5.03 24.49 32.51
N GLU A 395 4.33 25.02 31.51
CA GLU A 395 3.46 26.18 31.67
C GLU A 395 2.17 25.82 32.41
N ASP A 396 1.95 26.46 33.56
CA ASP A 396 0.69 26.32 34.30
C ASP A 396 -0.47 27.04 33.56
N PRO A 397 -1.68 26.47 33.54
CA PRO A 397 -2.83 27.12 32.91
C PRO A 397 -3.22 28.39 33.69
N ILE A 398 -3.14 29.54 33.00
CA ILE A 398 -3.41 30.89 33.55
C ILE A 398 -4.91 31.06 33.93
N TYR A 399 -5.83 30.34 33.28
CA TYR A 399 -7.27 30.39 33.55
C TYR A 399 -7.86 28.97 33.56
N GLY A 400 -8.46 28.58 34.69
CA GLY A 400 -9.29 27.38 34.83
C GLY A 400 -8.56 26.04 34.62
N LYS A 401 -8.95 25.02 35.38
CA LYS A 401 -8.54 23.64 35.09
C LYS A 401 -9.36 23.13 33.90
N GLU A 402 -8.76 23.11 32.71
CA GLU A 402 -9.31 22.36 31.57
C GLU A 402 -8.77 20.93 31.58
N TRP A 403 -9.60 19.96 31.98
CA TRP A 403 -9.23 18.53 32.02
C TRP A 403 -8.65 18.02 30.68
N LYS A 404 -9.05 18.62 29.56
CA LYS A 404 -8.56 18.30 28.20
C LYS A 404 -7.08 18.63 28.02
N PHE A 405 -6.61 19.74 28.59
CA PHE A 405 -5.20 20.11 28.55
C PHE A 405 -4.38 19.17 29.42
N ASP A 406 -4.86 18.86 30.62
CA ASP A 406 -4.22 17.91 31.53
C ASP A 406 -4.12 16.50 30.93
N MET A 407 -5.16 16.07 30.23
CA MET A 407 -5.16 14.81 29.48
C MET A 407 -4.14 14.81 28.34
N THR A 408 -4.12 15.87 27.52
CA THR A 408 -3.19 15.98 26.38
C THR A 408 -1.75 16.07 26.87
N ARG A 409 -1.51 16.80 27.97
CA ARG A 409 -0.21 16.90 28.64
C ARG A 409 0.23 15.56 29.20
N ALA A 410 -0.65 14.81 29.86
CA ALA A 410 -0.34 13.46 30.35
C ALA A 410 -0.03 12.49 29.20
N LEU A 411 -0.79 12.55 28.10
CA LEU A 411 -0.54 11.75 26.89
C LEU A 411 0.82 12.08 26.27
N ALA A 412 1.12 13.37 26.09
CA ALA A 412 2.39 13.82 25.55
C ALA A 412 3.58 13.33 26.39
N ILE A 413 3.49 13.46 27.72
CA ILE A 413 4.53 12.97 28.63
C ILE A 413 4.67 11.46 28.54
N LYS A 414 3.56 10.72 28.51
CA LYS A 414 3.58 9.26 28.33
C LYS A 414 4.32 8.87 27.04
N GLU A 415 3.98 9.48 25.91
CA GLU A 415 4.64 9.19 24.62
C GLU A 415 6.14 9.52 24.66
N ILE A 416 6.55 10.61 25.32
CA ILE A 416 7.97 10.95 25.48
C ILE A 416 8.69 9.87 26.29
N CYS A 417 8.08 9.42 27.39
CA CYS A 417 8.61 8.36 28.24
C CYS A 417 8.69 7.00 27.53
N GLU A 418 7.81 6.71 26.56
CA GLU A 418 7.86 5.46 25.77
C GLU A 418 8.94 5.49 24.69
N ILE A 419 9.14 6.63 24.01
CA ILE A 419 10.08 6.72 22.87
C ILE A 419 11.52 6.92 23.36
N ARG A 420 11.76 7.82 24.33
CA ARG A 420 13.10 8.12 24.86
C ARG A 420 13.10 8.21 26.38
N PRO A 421 12.91 7.08 27.08
CA PRO A 421 12.88 7.05 28.53
C PRO A 421 14.17 7.63 29.13
N GLU A 422 15.35 7.23 28.63
CA GLU A 422 16.66 7.57 29.23
C GLU A 422 16.99 9.06 29.20
N GLN A 423 16.64 9.75 28.09
CA GLN A 423 17.05 11.13 27.86
C GLN A 423 16.15 12.15 28.57
N HIS A 424 14.84 11.90 28.58
CA HIS A 424 13.85 12.89 29.04
C HIS A 424 13.01 12.40 30.22
N GLY A 425 12.99 11.09 30.50
CA GLY A 425 12.18 10.48 31.54
C GLY A 425 12.40 11.03 32.95
N PRO A 426 13.63 11.13 33.48
CA PRO A 426 13.88 11.58 34.84
C PRO A 426 13.32 12.98 35.17
N GLU A 427 13.37 13.90 34.20
CA GLU A 427 12.87 15.26 34.36
C GLU A 427 11.34 15.31 34.44
N LEU A 428 10.67 14.43 33.69
CA LEU A 428 9.21 14.40 33.56
C LEU A 428 8.52 13.71 34.74
N VAL A 429 9.24 12.95 35.58
CA VAL A 429 8.69 12.30 36.80
C VAL A 429 8.01 13.31 37.72
N LYS A 430 8.60 14.51 37.88
CA LYS A 430 8.01 15.57 38.71
C LYS A 430 6.66 16.04 38.16
N LEU A 431 6.55 16.20 36.83
CA LEU A 431 5.31 16.59 36.16
C LEU A 431 4.25 15.49 36.25
N LEU A 432 4.64 14.23 36.09
CA LEU A 432 3.74 13.07 36.28
C LEU A 432 3.18 13.03 37.71
N SER A 433 4.04 13.26 38.72
CA SER A 433 3.61 13.36 40.11
C SER A 433 2.70 14.56 40.36
N GLN A 434 2.92 15.70 39.69
CA GLN A 434 2.06 16.87 39.81
C GLN A 434 0.67 16.59 39.23
N ILE A 435 0.59 15.98 38.05
CA ILE A 435 -0.69 15.59 37.42
C ILE A 435 -1.45 14.64 38.35
N LEU A 436 -0.80 13.60 38.86
CA LEU A 436 -1.41 12.68 39.83
C LEU A 436 -1.92 13.38 41.10
N ASN A 437 -1.21 14.41 41.56
CA ASN A 437 -1.60 15.15 42.76
C ASN A 437 -2.74 16.15 42.51
N GLN A 438 -2.82 16.74 41.32
CA GLN A 438 -3.79 17.78 40.94
C GLN A 438 -5.14 17.20 40.45
N CYS A 439 -5.12 15.99 39.87
CA CYS A 439 -6.25 15.33 39.21
C CYS A 439 -7.04 14.36 40.12
N ALA A 440 -7.65 14.91 41.18
CA ALA A 440 -8.43 14.12 42.15
C ALA A 440 -9.93 13.96 41.80
N SER A 441 -10.43 14.66 40.77
CA SER A 441 -11.84 14.62 40.39
C SER A 441 -12.21 13.35 39.60
N GLU A 442 -13.50 13.03 39.49
CA GLU A 442 -13.97 11.90 38.68
C GLU A 442 -13.67 12.09 37.17
N GLN A 443 -13.71 13.33 36.67
CA GLN A 443 -13.45 13.65 35.26
C GLN A 443 -11.96 13.55 34.90
N ASP A 444 -11.05 13.75 35.86
CA ASP A 444 -9.60 13.67 35.64
C ASP A 444 -9.03 12.24 35.78
N GLY A 445 -9.89 11.22 35.86
CA GLY A 445 -9.47 9.82 35.98
C GLY A 445 -8.56 9.37 34.83
N GLN A 446 -8.82 9.86 33.60
CA GLN A 446 -8.01 9.56 32.42
C GLN A 446 -6.60 10.16 32.51
N SER A 447 -6.47 11.42 32.96
CA SER A 447 -5.17 12.07 33.13
C SER A 447 -4.31 11.35 34.17
N SER A 448 -4.93 10.89 35.27
CA SER A 448 -4.25 10.09 36.30
C SER A 448 -3.80 8.72 35.76
N ALA A 449 -4.65 8.07 34.95
CA ALA A 449 -4.34 6.81 34.32
C ALA A 449 -3.18 6.92 33.33
N LEU A 450 -3.17 7.94 32.46
CA LEU A 450 -2.08 8.22 31.53
C LEU A 450 -0.77 8.54 32.26
N ALA A 451 -0.84 9.32 33.34
CA ALA A 451 0.33 9.62 34.15
C ALA A 451 0.93 8.35 34.80
N LEU A 452 0.08 7.46 35.30
CA LEU A 452 0.50 6.17 35.86
C LEU A 452 1.10 5.26 34.78
N GLN A 453 0.56 5.27 33.55
CA GLN A 453 1.14 4.55 32.41
C GLN A 453 2.53 5.10 32.04
N GLY A 454 2.73 6.42 32.05
CA GLY A 454 4.05 7.03 31.86
C GLY A 454 5.05 6.64 32.96
N ILE A 455 4.62 6.54 34.21
CA ILE A 455 5.47 6.03 35.30
C ILE A 455 5.79 4.54 35.08
N THR A 456 4.81 3.77 34.59
CA THR A 456 4.97 2.34 34.32
C THR A 456 5.97 2.10 33.19
N SER A 457 5.95 2.89 32.11
CA SER A 457 6.96 2.80 31.04
C SER A 457 8.36 3.16 31.53
N LEU A 458 8.50 4.19 32.38
CA LEU A 458 9.78 4.53 33.02
C LEU A 458 10.30 3.44 33.95
N CYS A 459 9.41 2.73 34.63
CA CYS A 459 9.77 1.58 35.45
C CYS A 459 10.26 0.43 34.57
N ASN A 460 9.56 0.10 33.47
CA ASN A 460 9.99 -0.94 32.54
C ASN A 460 11.35 -0.66 31.89
N ALA A 461 11.67 0.62 31.68
CA ALA A 461 12.99 1.06 31.20
C ALA A 461 14.07 1.13 32.29
N GLU A 462 13.78 0.66 33.52
CA GLU A 462 14.68 0.61 34.68
C GLU A 462 15.24 1.97 35.16
N ILE A 463 14.65 3.08 34.72
CA ILE A 463 15.08 4.44 35.10
C ILE A 463 14.64 4.78 36.52
N VAL A 464 13.45 4.30 36.90
CA VAL A 464 12.87 4.55 38.21
C VAL A 464 12.64 3.23 38.92
N ASN A 465 13.11 3.14 40.17
CA ASN A 465 12.96 1.93 40.97
C ASN A 465 11.50 1.71 41.40
N ILE A 466 10.90 0.61 40.92
CA ILE A 466 9.51 0.22 41.18
C ILE A 466 9.15 0.20 42.67
N ALA A 467 10.00 -0.37 43.54
CA ALA A 467 9.68 -0.54 44.95
C ALA A 467 9.57 0.82 45.66
N THR A 468 10.44 1.76 45.30
CA THR A 468 10.39 3.13 45.83
C THR A 468 9.18 3.91 45.30
N THR A 469 8.87 3.75 44.01
CA THR A 469 7.72 4.39 43.36
C THR A 469 6.41 3.90 43.94
N TRP A 470 6.27 2.58 44.16
CA TRP A 470 5.07 2.02 44.79
C TRP A 470 4.90 2.53 46.21
N ARG A 471 5.96 2.59 47.03
CA ARG A 471 5.88 3.16 48.39
C ARG A 471 5.37 4.60 48.40
N ALA A 472 5.76 5.41 47.41
CA ALA A 472 5.30 6.80 47.28
C ALA A 472 3.83 6.90 46.82
N LEU A 473 3.39 6.02 45.91
CA LEU A 473 2.06 6.05 45.30
C LEU A 473 0.99 5.29 46.10
N ALA A 474 1.38 4.25 46.84
CA ALA A 474 0.48 3.33 47.54
C ALA A 474 -0.53 4.02 48.48
N PRO A 475 -0.16 5.03 49.30
CA PRO A 475 -1.10 5.66 50.23
C PRO A 475 -2.31 6.32 49.56
N ARG A 476 -2.14 6.83 48.33
CA ARG A 476 -3.22 7.48 47.56
C ARG A 476 -3.96 6.49 46.68
N LEU A 477 -3.23 5.75 45.85
CA LEU A 477 -3.83 4.86 44.85
C LEU A 477 -4.56 3.67 45.49
N SER A 478 -4.18 3.25 46.70
CA SER A 478 -4.89 2.18 47.43
C SER A 478 -6.30 2.56 47.87
N ARG A 479 -6.62 3.87 47.92
CA ARG A 479 -7.93 4.40 48.30
C ARG A 479 -8.76 4.85 47.09
N ASP A 480 -8.20 4.78 45.89
CA ASP A 480 -8.89 5.20 44.67
C ASP A 480 -9.98 4.18 44.31
N LYS A 481 -11.12 4.70 43.88
CA LYS A 481 -12.30 3.92 43.49
C LYS A 481 -12.59 4.00 41.99
N ARG A 482 -11.86 4.84 41.25
CA ARG A 482 -12.10 5.07 39.82
C ARG A 482 -11.59 3.89 38.98
N PRO A 483 -12.43 3.27 38.13
CA PRO A 483 -12.06 2.03 37.43
C PRO A 483 -10.89 2.20 36.45
N VAL A 484 -10.83 3.32 35.73
CA VAL A 484 -9.76 3.63 34.76
C VAL A 484 -8.38 3.70 35.43
N VAL A 485 -8.31 4.25 36.64
CA VAL A 485 -7.07 4.36 37.41
C VAL A 485 -6.68 2.99 37.97
N ILE A 486 -7.63 2.23 38.51
CA ILE A 486 -7.37 0.88 39.03
C ILE A 486 -6.89 -0.04 37.90
N LYS A 487 -7.43 0.08 36.68
CA LYS A 487 -6.94 -0.65 35.51
C LYS A 487 -5.47 -0.33 35.20
N SER A 488 -5.11 0.96 35.18
CA SER A 488 -3.72 1.37 34.96
C SER A 488 -2.80 0.95 36.11
N LEU A 489 -3.34 0.87 37.33
CA LEU A 489 -2.64 0.34 38.49
C LEU A 489 -2.42 -1.17 38.41
N CYS A 490 -3.39 -1.93 37.89
CA CYS A 490 -3.20 -3.35 37.60
C CYS A 490 -2.06 -3.54 36.58
N ASN A 491 -1.98 -2.72 35.54
CA ASN A 491 -0.86 -2.76 34.60
C ASN A 491 0.49 -2.45 35.26
N PHE A 492 0.53 -1.46 36.17
CA PHE A 492 1.72 -1.18 36.99
C PHE A 492 2.13 -2.40 37.83
N PHE A 493 1.17 -3.09 38.43
CA PHE A 493 1.42 -4.35 39.15
C PHE A 493 1.90 -5.49 38.24
N GLY A 494 1.42 -5.55 36.99
CA GLY A 494 1.96 -6.47 35.99
C GLY A 494 3.46 -6.27 35.76
N CYS A 495 3.91 -5.02 35.70
CA CYS A 495 5.32 -4.69 35.59
C CYS A 495 6.13 -5.13 36.83
N VAL A 496 5.54 -4.99 38.03
CA VAL A 496 6.13 -5.55 39.25
C VAL A 496 6.37 -7.04 39.06
N LEU A 497 5.36 -7.81 38.63
CA LEU A 497 5.42 -9.27 38.52
C LEU A 497 6.34 -9.78 37.41
N SER A 498 6.54 -9.01 36.34
CA SER A 498 7.39 -9.42 35.21
C SER A 498 8.90 -9.20 35.42
N MET A 499 9.30 -8.31 36.33
CA MET A 499 10.72 -8.01 36.54
C MET A 499 11.46 -9.16 37.23
N GLN A 500 12.58 -9.59 36.66
CA GLN A 500 13.40 -10.66 37.23
C GLN A 500 14.39 -10.11 38.26
N CYS A 501 13.88 -9.51 39.34
CA CYS A 501 14.71 -8.98 40.42
C CYS A 501 14.82 -9.99 41.56
N SER A 502 16.04 -10.41 41.92
CA SER A 502 16.28 -11.28 43.09
C SER A 502 16.50 -10.46 44.36
N GLY A 503 15.56 -10.50 45.31
CA GLY A 503 15.73 -9.86 46.61
C GLY A 503 14.56 -10.08 47.58
N GLN A 504 14.86 -10.23 48.87
CA GLN A 504 13.82 -10.47 49.91
C GLN A 504 12.78 -9.34 50.01
N GLU A 505 13.17 -8.09 49.72
CA GLU A 505 12.24 -6.95 49.70
C GLU A 505 11.29 -7.01 48.50
N TYR A 506 11.76 -7.55 47.38
CA TYR A 506 10.97 -7.71 46.18
C TYR A 506 9.98 -8.88 46.31
N ASP A 507 10.38 -9.99 46.93
CA ASP A 507 9.45 -11.11 47.23
C ASP A 507 8.30 -10.68 48.15
N LYS A 508 8.59 -9.82 49.14
CA LYS A 508 7.56 -9.20 49.99
C LYS A 508 6.63 -8.32 49.16
N LEU A 509 7.17 -7.47 48.29
CA LEU A 509 6.39 -6.61 47.39
C LEU A 509 5.48 -7.44 46.47
N VAL A 510 5.99 -8.52 45.88
CA VAL A 510 5.20 -9.44 45.04
C VAL A 510 4.03 -10.02 45.83
N SER A 511 4.26 -10.46 47.07
CA SER A 511 3.19 -10.98 47.92
C SER A 511 2.12 -9.93 48.25
N GLU A 512 2.52 -8.69 48.55
CA GLU A 512 1.60 -7.57 48.80
C GLU A 512 0.75 -7.23 47.57
N VAL A 513 1.38 -7.22 46.39
CA VAL A 513 0.72 -6.95 45.10
C VAL A 513 -0.29 -8.04 44.75
N VAL A 514 0.09 -9.32 44.91
CA VAL A 514 -0.82 -10.46 44.65
C VAL A 514 -2.03 -10.42 45.58
N ILE A 515 -1.84 -10.15 46.88
CA ILE A 515 -2.95 -9.99 47.84
C ILE A 515 -3.86 -8.83 47.42
N LYS A 516 -3.28 -7.72 46.96
CA LYS A 516 -4.05 -6.55 46.51
C LYS A 516 -4.86 -6.85 45.24
N LEU A 517 -4.27 -7.53 44.26
CA LEU A 517 -4.98 -7.98 43.05
C LEU A 517 -6.15 -8.89 43.39
N TRP A 518 -5.95 -9.87 44.27
CA TRP A 518 -7.04 -10.74 44.74
C TRP A 518 -8.12 -9.97 45.52
N SER A 519 -7.75 -8.93 46.28
CA SER A 519 -8.72 -8.06 46.93
C SER A 519 -9.62 -7.36 45.92
N TYR A 520 -9.08 -6.91 44.78
CA TYR A 520 -9.87 -6.33 43.70
C TYR A 520 -10.80 -7.35 43.06
N VAL A 521 -10.34 -8.59 42.86
CA VAL A 521 -11.16 -9.69 42.32
C VAL A 521 -12.33 -10.04 43.26
N SER A 522 -12.13 -9.97 44.57
CA SER A 522 -13.17 -10.32 45.57
C SER A 522 -14.13 -9.18 45.92
N ALA A 523 -13.70 -7.92 45.82
CA ALA A 523 -14.43 -6.78 46.39
C ALA A 523 -15.07 -5.84 45.35
N ASN A 524 -14.55 -5.81 44.12
CA ASN A 524 -15.06 -4.92 43.07
C ASN A 524 -16.10 -5.62 42.18
N LYS A 525 -17.06 -4.84 41.69
CA LYS A 525 -18.13 -5.31 40.77
C LYS A 525 -17.91 -4.88 39.31
N ASP A 526 -16.91 -4.03 39.07
CA ASP A 526 -16.63 -3.50 37.73
C ASP A 526 -15.87 -4.53 36.89
N VAL A 527 -16.48 -4.96 35.79
CA VAL A 527 -15.95 -5.98 34.87
C VAL A 527 -14.57 -5.64 34.31
N GLU A 528 -14.33 -4.36 33.99
CA GLU A 528 -13.03 -3.91 33.46
C GLU A 528 -11.89 -4.00 34.47
N VAL A 529 -12.19 -3.80 35.75
CA VAL A 529 -11.19 -3.90 36.83
C VAL A 529 -10.91 -5.36 37.15
N LEU A 530 -11.97 -6.19 37.21
CA LEU A 530 -11.85 -7.63 37.42
C LEU A 530 -11.02 -8.30 36.32
N SER A 531 -11.31 -7.99 35.05
CA SER A 531 -10.55 -8.50 33.91
C SER A 531 -9.09 -8.03 33.91
N ALA A 532 -8.83 -6.75 34.20
CA ALA A 532 -7.46 -6.24 34.30
C ALA A 532 -6.66 -6.91 35.43
N ALA A 533 -7.28 -7.15 36.59
CA ALA A 533 -6.63 -7.83 37.70
C ALA A 533 -6.33 -9.31 37.38
N LEU A 534 -7.28 -10.03 36.78
CA LEU A 534 -7.13 -11.44 36.38
C LEU A 534 -6.07 -11.60 35.28
N ASN A 535 -6.02 -10.71 34.29
CA ASN A 535 -4.98 -10.70 33.24
C ASN A 535 -3.57 -10.42 33.77
N VAL A 536 -3.46 -9.74 34.91
CA VAL A 536 -2.17 -9.49 35.56
C VAL A 536 -1.76 -10.70 36.40
N LEU A 537 -2.73 -11.34 37.07
CA LEU A 537 -2.52 -12.58 37.81
C LEU A 537 -2.13 -13.74 36.89
N SER A 538 -2.64 -13.81 35.67
CA SER A 538 -2.29 -14.87 34.71
C SER A 538 -0.79 -14.94 34.40
N LYS A 539 -0.10 -13.79 34.44
CA LYS A 539 1.35 -13.67 34.22
C LYS A 539 2.20 -13.98 35.44
N ALA A 540 1.59 -14.16 36.61
CA ALA A 540 2.31 -14.43 37.85
C ALA A 540 2.74 -15.90 37.94
N ASP A 541 3.96 -16.13 38.45
CA ASP A 541 4.46 -17.48 38.68
C ASP A 541 3.64 -18.20 39.76
N MET A 542 2.95 -19.28 39.35
CA MET A 542 2.17 -20.13 40.26
C MET A 542 3.00 -20.71 41.41
N GLY A 543 4.30 -20.93 41.20
CA GLY A 543 5.22 -21.44 42.23
C GLY A 543 5.54 -20.45 43.35
N LYS A 544 5.26 -19.14 43.17
CA LYS A 544 5.48 -18.09 44.18
C LYS A 544 4.23 -17.76 44.98
N MET A 545 3.07 -18.32 44.62
CA MET A 545 1.82 -18.14 45.35
C MET A 545 1.65 -19.19 46.43
N SER A 546 1.09 -18.79 47.57
CA SER A 546 0.76 -19.72 48.66
C SER A 546 -0.75 -19.76 48.88
N LEU A 547 -1.24 -20.81 49.53
CA LEU A 547 -2.66 -20.87 49.90
C LEU A 547 -3.11 -19.67 50.75
N LYS A 548 -2.21 -19.00 51.47
CA LYS A 548 -2.54 -17.82 52.29
C LYS A 548 -2.81 -16.55 51.48
N THR A 549 -2.34 -16.47 50.23
CA THR A 549 -2.54 -15.29 49.38
C THR A 549 -3.90 -15.27 48.69
N LEU A 550 -4.66 -16.37 48.73
CA LEU A 550 -6.00 -16.47 48.16
C LEU A 550 -7.08 -15.97 49.14
N PRO A 551 -8.16 -15.33 48.66
CA PRO A 551 -9.33 -15.00 49.46
C PRO A 551 -9.96 -16.23 50.13
N GLU A 552 -10.59 -16.05 51.30
CA GLU A 552 -11.26 -17.13 52.05
C GLU A 552 -12.45 -17.75 51.30
N CYS A 553 -13.10 -16.97 50.42
CA CYS A 553 -14.20 -17.45 49.59
C CYS A 553 -13.79 -18.56 48.59
N TYR A 554 -12.51 -18.70 48.27
CA TYR A 554 -12.02 -19.69 47.29
C TYR A 554 -11.33 -20.91 47.93
N ARG A 555 -11.34 -21.00 49.28
CA ARG A 555 -10.62 -22.04 50.05
C ARG A 555 -11.54 -22.91 50.92
N GLN A 556 -12.82 -22.96 50.58
CA GLN A 556 -13.82 -23.64 51.41
C GLN A 556 -13.77 -25.17 51.21
N LYS A 557 -13.99 -25.96 52.27
CA LYS A 557 -14.15 -27.43 52.19
C LYS A 557 -12.96 -28.21 51.60
N LEU A 558 -11.73 -27.71 51.71
CA LEU A 558 -10.52 -28.42 51.26
C LEU A 558 -10.23 -29.64 52.15
N LYS A 559 -9.97 -30.81 51.54
CA LYS A 559 -9.52 -32.02 52.24
C LYS A 559 -8.00 -32.15 52.16
N LEU A 560 -7.36 -32.47 53.29
CA LEU A 560 -5.93 -32.78 53.31
C LEU A 560 -5.67 -34.11 52.57
N PRO A 561 -4.67 -34.19 51.68
CA PRO A 561 -4.29 -35.45 51.03
C PRO A 561 -3.86 -36.50 52.07
N ALA A 562 -4.12 -37.78 51.78
CA ALA A 562 -3.80 -38.90 52.69
C ALA A 562 -2.32 -38.97 53.10
N SER A 563 -1.40 -38.36 52.33
CA SER A 563 0.02 -38.25 52.65
C SER A 563 0.32 -37.32 53.84
N TYR A 564 -0.50 -36.29 54.04
CA TYR A 564 -0.35 -35.28 55.11
C TYR A 564 -1.27 -35.53 56.31
N ALA A 565 -2.25 -36.43 56.17
CA ALA A 565 -3.22 -36.80 57.20
C ALA A 565 -2.94 -38.21 57.76
N LYS A 566 -1.71 -38.48 58.21
CA LYS A 566 -1.33 -39.78 58.79
C LYS A 566 -1.87 -40.00 60.21
N THR A 567 -2.15 -38.92 60.94
CA THR A 567 -2.76 -38.96 62.28
C THR A 567 -4.03 -38.08 62.32
N PRO A 568 -4.99 -38.37 63.22
CA PRO A 568 -6.20 -37.55 63.37
C PRO A 568 -5.91 -36.11 63.82
N VAL A 569 -4.75 -35.87 64.46
CA VAL A 569 -4.29 -34.52 64.84
C VAL A 569 -3.79 -33.75 63.62
N ASP A 570 -3.11 -34.42 62.68
CA ASP A 570 -2.66 -33.80 61.43
C ASP A 570 -3.83 -33.48 60.50
N ALA A 571 -4.90 -34.29 60.52
CA ALA A 571 -6.13 -34.06 59.77
C ALA A 571 -6.97 -32.86 60.27
N ALA A 572 -6.74 -32.40 61.51
CA ALA A 572 -7.43 -31.25 62.11
C ALA A 572 -6.73 -29.90 61.83
N ARG A 573 -5.51 -29.91 61.29
CA ARG A 573 -4.79 -28.68 60.93
C ARG A 573 -5.43 -28.02 59.72
N LYS A 574 -5.46 -26.69 59.70
CA LYS A 574 -5.96 -25.95 58.54
C LYS A 574 -5.09 -26.26 57.32
N PRO A 575 -5.67 -26.57 56.15
CA PRO A 575 -4.92 -26.92 54.95
C PRO A 575 -3.97 -25.81 54.49
N GLU A 576 -4.27 -24.55 54.86
CA GLU A 576 -3.49 -23.35 54.55
C GLU A 576 -2.12 -23.29 55.24
N ASP A 577 -1.95 -23.98 56.37
CA ASP A 577 -0.70 -24.01 57.14
C ASP A 577 0.17 -25.23 56.82
N VAL A 578 -0.38 -26.22 56.12
CA VAL A 578 0.26 -27.51 55.85
C VAL A 578 0.65 -27.68 54.38
N LEU A 579 -0.17 -27.17 53.45
CA LEU A 579 0.06 -27.32 52.01
C LEU A 579 0.98 -26.22 51.48
N THR A 580 2.04 -26.64 50.77
CA THR A 580 2.98 -25.75 50.09
C THR A 580 2.54 -25.36 48.67
N TYR A 581 1.39 -25.85 48.22
CA TYR A 581 0.84 -25.64 46.88
C TYR A 581 -0.67 -25.36 46.94
N ILE A 582 -1.23 -24.77 45.88
CA ILE A 582 -2.67 -24.52 45.74
C ILE A 582 -3.34 -25.75 45.09
N PRO A 583 -4.31 -26.41 45.74
CA PRO A 583 -5.08 -27.51 45.14
C PRO A 583 -5.92 -27.04 43.95
N GLY A 584 -6.02 -27.88 42.91
CA GLY A 584 -6.80 -27.52 41.71
C GLY A 584 -8.29 -27.28 41.98
N GLU A 585 -8.84 -27.83 43.06
CA GLU A 585 -10.24 -27.62 43.50
C GLU A 585 -10.53 -26.15 43.85
N CYS A 586 -9.53 -25.39 44.31
CA CYS A 586 -9.67 -23.96 44.60
C CYS A 586 -10.07 -23.16 43.35
N TRP A 587 -9.58 -23.55 42.17
CA TRP A 587 -9.88 -22.85 40.91
C TRP A 587 -11.32 -23.09 40.47
N ILE A 588 -11.87 -24.28 40.73
CA ILE A 588 -13.28 -24.57 40.48
C ILE A 588 -14.18 -23.80 41.46
N GLN A 589 -13.79 -23.70 42.73
CA GLN A 589 -14.50 -22.88 43.72
C GLN A 589 -14.47 -21.40 43.37
N MET A 590 -13.34 -20.92 42.83
CA MET A 590 -13.23 -19.57 42.30
C MET A 590 -14.23 -19.34 41.17
N LEU A 591 -14.33 -20.24 40.19
CA LEU A 591 -15.33 -20.15 39.12
C LEU A 591 -16.78 -20.23 39.63
N GLN A 592 -17.03 -20.92 40.75
CA GLN A 592 -18.37 -21.00 41.36
C GLN A 592 -18.78 -19.73 42.12
N ASN A 593 -17.80 -19.03 42.71
CA ASN A 593 -18.06 -17.90 43.62
C ASN A 593 -17.79 -16.53 42.97
N LEU A 594 -17.29 -16.49 41.74
CA LEU A 594 -17.10 -15.27 40.95
C LEU A 594 -18.40 -14.74 40.36
N GLU A 595 -18.46 -13.43 40.10
CA GLU A 595 -19.56 -12.84 39.34
C GLU A 595 -19.60 -13.39 37.90
N PRO A 596 -20.79 -13.69 37.33
CA PRO A 596 -20.90 -14.30 35.99
C PRO A 596 -20.21 -13.51 34.88
N SER A 597 -20.12 -12.19 35.02
CA SER A 597 -19.48 -11.26 34.08
C SER A 597 -17.95 -11.35 34.06
N ALA A 598 -17.32 -11.86 35.12
CA ALA A 598 -15.87 -12.01 35.23
C ALA A 598 -15.37 -13.44 34.94
N LEU A 599 -16.28 -14.39 34.70
CA LEU A 599 -15.94 -15.78 34.42
C LEU A 599 -15.06 -15.94 33.19
N ASP A 600 -15.29 -15.11 32.17
CA ASP A 600 -14.50 -15.13 30.93
C ASP A 600 -13.03 -14.82 31.22
N ALA A 601 -12.73 -13.68 31.84
CA ALA A 601 -11.35 -13.31 32.21
C ALA A 601 -10.71 -14.33 33.17
N ALA A 602 -11.49 -14.95 34.06
CA ALA A 602 -10.99 -15.97 34.97
C ALA A 602 -10.62 -17.26 34.23
N GLY A 603 -11.36 -17.64 33.18
CA GLY A 603 -10.98 -18.78 32.36
C GLY A 603 -9.79 -18.50 31.45
N ASP A 604 -9.60 -17.28 30.96
CA ASP A 604 -8.38 -16.91 30.20
C ASP A 604 -7.13 -17.04 31.08
N MET A 605 -7.22 -16.58 32.34
CA MET A 605 -6.16 -16.79 33.33
C MET A 605 -5.85 -18.27 33.55
N LEU A 606 -6.88 -19.10 33.74
CA LEU A 606 -6.69 -20.54 33.93
C LEU A 606 -6.17 -21.24 32.66
N ALA A 607 -6.54 -20.78 31.47
CA ALA A 607 -6.04 -21.29 30.21
C ALA A 607 -4.55 -20.97 30.03
N GLU A 608 -4.10 -19.76 30.39
CA GLU A 608 -2.69 -19.39 30.35
C GLU A 608 -1.86 -20.25 31.32
N TRP A 609 -2.32 -20.41 32.56
CA TRP A 609 -1.65 -21.31 33.51
C TRP A 609 -1.67 -22.77 33.08
N LEU A 610 -2.76 -23.25 32.48
CA LEU A 610 -2.85 -24.59 31.92
C LEU A 610 -1.85 -24.75 30.75
N SER A 611 -1.68 -23.73 29.91
CA SER A 611 -0.69 -23.76 28.84
C SER A 611 0.73 -23.91 29.39
N VAL A 612 1.06 -23.19 30.46
CA VAL A 612 2.35 -23.30 31.18
C VAL A 612 2.49 -24.71 31.78
N GLU A 613 1.46 -25.22 32.46
CA GLU A 613 1.45 -26.57 33.02
C GLU A 613 1.73 -27.65 31.95
N LEU A 614 1.10 -27.54 30.78
CA LEU A 614 1.27 -28.48 29.66
C LEU A 614 2.69 -28.46 29.09
N THR A 615 3.40 -27.33 29.13
CA THR A 615 4.82 -27.28 28.69
C THR A 615 5.73 -28.12 29.59
N PHE A 616 5.44 -28.16 30.90
CA PHE A 616 6.21 -28.92 31.89
C PHE A 616 5.92 -30.43 31.88
N PHE A 617 4.84 -30.89 31.23
CA PHE A 617 4.57 -32.31 31.10
C PHE A 617 5.65 -33.02 30.29
N ARG A 618 6.15 -34.15 30.81
CA ARG A 618 7.13 -34.99 30.11
C ARG A 618 6.45 -35.73 28.96
N SER A 619 7.13 -35.86 27.81
CA SER A 619 6.61 -36.49 26.59
C SER A 619 6.11 -37.93 26.76
N GLY A 620 6.51 -38.63 27.83
CA GLY A 620 6.02 -39.97 28.16
C GLY A 620 4.56 -40.05 28.62
N ILE A 621 3.97 -38.96 29.13
CA ILE A 621 2.57 -38.92 29.60
C ILE A 621 1.60 -39.01 28.41
N ASN A 622 2.00 -38.47 27.24
CA ASN A 622 1.18 -38.48 26.02
C ASN A 622 1.35 -39.76 25.17
N ARG A 623 2.25 -40.70 25.55
CA ARG A 623 2.58 -41.91 24.75
C ARG A 623 1.79 -43.18 25.13
N THR A 624 0.76 -43.10 25.96
CA THR A 624 0.08 -44.30 26.50
C THR A 624 -0.82 -45.07 25.52
N ALA A 625 -0.90 -44.67 24.25
CA ALA A 625 -1.95 -45.12 23.32
C ALA A 625 -1.78 -46.52 22.67
N GLY A 626 -0.70 -47.28 22.89
CA GLY A 626 -0.52 -48.57 22.20
C GLY A 626 -1.10 -49.81 22.91
N ALA A 627 -0.90 -49.92 24.22
CA ALA A 627 -1.03 -51.23 24.91
C ALA A 627 -1.92 -51.23 26.17
N ARG A 628 -2.37 -50.07 26.67
CA ARG A 628 -3.13 -49.97 27.94
C ARG A 628 -4.51 -49.31 27.82
N GLY A 629 -4.93 -48.92 26.62
CA GLY A 629 -6.19 -48.18 26.42
C GLY A 629 -6.15 -46.76 26.98
N GLU A 630 -7.16 -45.96 26.65
CA GLU A 630 -7.30 -44.59 27.16
C GLU A 630 -7.70 -44.58 28.64
N PRO A 631 -7.06 -43.78 29.50
CA PRO A 631 -7.42 -43.72 30.91
C PRO A 631 -8.81 -43.09 31.10
N PRO A 632 -9.62 -43.58 32.05
CA PRO A 632 -10.93 -43.01 32.34
C PRO A 632 -10.82 -41.63 33.02
N ASN A 633 -9.86 -41.43 33.93
CA ASN A 633 -9.66 -40.17 34.67
C ASN A 633 -8.16 -39.85 34.82
N TYR A 634 -7.81 -38.58 35.06
CA TYR A 634 -6.43 -38.14 35.31
C TYR A 634 -5.92 -38.38 36.74
N SER A 635 -6.07 -39.61 37.23
CA SER A 635 -5.49 -40.01 38.53
C SER A 635 -3.96 -39.93 38.55
N CYS A 636 -3.31 -40.00 37.39
CA CYS A 636 -1.86 -39.94 37.23
C CYS A 636 -1.28 -38.52 37.37
N LEU A 637 -2.10 -37.47 37.32
CA LEU A 637 -1.65 -36.07 37.48
C LEU A 637 -1.65 -35.65 38.96
N HIS A 638 -0.79 -34.69 39.32
CA HIS A 638 -0.70 -34.19 40.69
C HIS A 638 -1.97 -33.46 41.15
N HIS A 639 -2.19 -33.38 42.47
CA HIS A 639 -3.36 -32.71 43.07
C HIS A 639 -3.39 -31.18 42.89
N HIS A 640 -2.27 -30.56 42.46
CA HIS A 640 -2.20 -29.14 42.09
C HIS A 640 -2.54 -28.89 40.61
N SER A 641 -2.75 -29.95 39.81
CA SER A 641 -3.02 -29.83 38.37
C SER A 641 -4.37 -29.18 38.11
N ILE A 642 -4.37 -28.14 37.27
CA ILE A 642 -5.59 -27.43 36.85
C ILE A 642 -6.39 -28.35 35.92
N CYS A 643 -5.69 -29.00 34.99
CA CYS A 643 -6.28 -29.94 34.03
C CYS A 643 -7.07 -31.05 34.74
N ARG A 644 -6.49 -31.67 35.77
CA ARG A 644 -7.14 -32.72 36.56
C ARG A 644 -8.42 -32.22 37.23
N ALA A 645 -8.38 -31.06 37.88
CA ALA A 645 -9.53 -30.52 38.60
C ALA A 645 -10.70 -30.17 37.66
N ILE A 646 -10.40 -29.61 36.48
CA ILE A 646 -11.41 -29.29 35.46
C ILE A 646 -12.06 -30.57 34.93
N ILE A 647 -11.29 -31.59 34.58
CA ILE A 647 -11.84 -32.85 34.04
C ILE A 647 -12.62 -33.63 35.09
N ASP A 648 -12.11 -33.73 36.32
CA ASP A 648 -12.83 -34.38 37.42
C ASP A 648 -14.18 -33.68 37.70
N TYR A 649 -14.26 -32.36 37.53
CA TYR A 649 -15.52 -31.61 37.62
C TYR A 649 -16.46 -31.91 36.45
N LEU A 650 -15.96 -31.87 35.21
CA LEU A 650 -16.76 -32.14 34.01
C LEU A 650 -17.34 -33.56 33.98
N GLN A 651 -16.56 -34.57 34.39
CA GLN A 651 -17.03 -35.94 34.47
C GLN A 651 -18.14 -36.10 35.51
N ARG A 652 -18.03 -35.44 36.68
CA ARG A 652 -19.10 -35.43 37.69
C ARG A 652 -20.34 -34.69 37.21
N SER A 653 -20.19 -33.63 36.42
CA SER A 653 -21.33 -32.90 35.85
C SER A 653 -21.97 -33.60 34.65
N SER A 654 -21.30 -34.57 34.03
CA SER A 654 -21.88 -35.38 32.94
C SER A 654 -22.88 -36.42 33.48
N GLN A 655 -22.55 -37.06 34.62
CA GLN A 655 -23.37 -38.10 35.25
C GLN A 655 -24.72 -37.63 35.83
N ILE A 656 -24.94 -36.31 35.94
CA ILE A 656 -26.12 -35.69 36.54
C ILE A 656 -26.63 -34.64 35.55
N THR A 657 -27.94 -34.62 35.24
CA THR A 657 -28.52 -33.55 34.41
C THR A 657 -28.10 -32.18 34.94
N PRO A 658 -27.46 -31.33 34.11
CA PRO A 658 -26.83 -30.12 34.60
C PRO A 658 -27.87 -29.15 35.18
N GLU A 659 -27.76 -28.84 36.46
CA GLU A 659 -28.56 -27.76 37.07
C GLU A 659 -28.22 -26.41 36.39
N PRO A 660 -29.20 -25.52 36.16
CA PRO A 660 -28.99 -24.26 35.43
C PRO A 660 -27.93 -23.34 36.08
N SER A 661 -27.72 -23.45 37.40
CA SER A 661 -26.69 -22.73 38.14
C SER A 661 -25.26 -23.23 37.86
N LYS A 662 -25.09 -24.47 37.41
CA LYS A 662 -23.78 -25.12 37.15
C LYS A 662 -23.37 -25.06 35.67
N ILE A 663 -24.31 -24.77 34.77
CA ILE A 663 -24.08 -24.56 33.33
C ILE A 663 -22.98 -23.52 33.03
N PRO A 664 -22.96 -22.31 33.62
CA PRO A 664 -21.94 -21.31 33.29
C PRO A 664 -20.52 -21.76 33.69
N VAL A 665 -20.38 -22.50 34.78
CA VAL A 665 -19.09 -23.05 35.24
C VAL A 665 -18.65 -24.19 34.32
N ALA A 666 -19.57 -25.10 33.95
CA ALA A 666 -19.27 -26.19 33.02
C ALA A 666 -18.90 -25.66 31.62
N ARG A 667 -19.62 -24.64 31.14
CA ARG A 667 -19.31 -23.91 29.91
C ARG A 667 -17.89 -23.37 29.95
N GLN A 668 -17.50 -22.76 31.07
CA GLN A 668 -16.18 -22.16 31.17
C GLN A 668 -15.06 -23.20 31.30
N CYS A 669 -15.30 -24.29 32.01
CA CYS A 669 -14.41 -25.44 32.03
C CYS A 669 -14.18 -26.02 30.62
N LEU A 670 -15.24 -26.15 29.80
CA LEU A 670 -15.10 -26.60 28.41
C LEU A 670 -14.37 -25.55 27.55
N ARG A 671 -14.64 -24.25 27.75
CA ARG A 671 -13.92 -23.17 27.05
C ARG A 671 -12.43 -23.18 27.34
N ILE A 672 -12.03 -23.41 28.59
CA ILE A 672 -10.61 -23.51 28.97
C ILE A 672 -9.96 -24.66 28.20
N LEU A 673 -10.59 -25.83 28.15
CA LEU A 673 -10.05 -26.99 27.44
C LEU A 673 -10.07 -26.86 25.91
N SER A 674 -10.93 -26.00 25.36
CA SER A 674 -11.02 -25.76 23.92
C SER A 674 -10.00 -24.75 23.40
N HIS A 675 -9.16 -24.16 24.25
CA HIS A 675 -8.09 -23.25 23.81
C HIS A 675 -7.02 -24.00 23.00
N ASN A 676 -6.37 -23.28 22.08
CA ASN A 676 -5.27 -23.83 21.29
C ASN A 676 -4.00 -23.89 22.14
N PHE A 677 -3.69 -25.07 22.68
CA PHE A 677 -2.50 -25.31 23.49
C PHE A 677 -1.28 -25.69 22.63
N PRO A 678 -0.05 -25.35 23.05
CA PRO A 678 1.18 -25.70 22.33
C PRO A 678 1.46 -27.21 22.31
N ARG A 679 0.86 -27.96 23.25
CA ARG A 679 0.86 -29.41 23.28
C ARG A 679 -0.56 -29.90 23.44
N THR A 680 -0.89 -31.01 22.78
CA THR A 680 -2.19 -31.67 22.94
C THR A 680 -2.38 -32.10 24.39
N LEU A 681 -3.64 -32.07 24.84
CA LEU A 681 -4.01 -32.60 26.14
C LEU A 681 -3.60 -34.09 26.24
N PRO A 682 -3.33 -34.58 27.46
CA PRO A 682 -3.09 -36.00 27.66
C PRO A 682 -4.26 -36.86 27.14
N PRO A 683 -4.01 -38.09 26.68
CA PRO A 683 -5.07 -38.96 26.19
C PRO A 683 -6.05 -39.29 27.33
N LEU A 684 -7.34 -39.18 27.06
CA LEU A 684 -8.46 -39.43 27.97
C LEU A 684 -9.58 -40.09 27.17
N ASN A 685 -10.42 -40.89 27.83
CA ASN A 685 -11.67 -41.30 27.21
C ASN A 685 -12.68 -40.14 27.16
N TRP A 686 -12.90 -39.57 25.96
CA TRP A 686 -13.75 -38.41 25.71
C TRP A 686 -15.24 -38.74 25.50
N THR A 687 -15.69 -39.98 25.74
CA THR A 687 -17.09 -40.39 25.48
C THR A 687 -18.12 -39.58 26.25
N PHE A 688 -17.77 -39.01 27.42
CA PHE A 688 -18.66 -38.17 28.22
C PHE A 688 -19.08 -36.87 27.50
N LEU A 689 -18.34 -36.43 26.47
CA LEU A 689 -18.70 -35.25 25.68
C LEU A 689 -20.04 -35.43 24.94
N GLN A 690 -20.48 -36.66 24.68
CA GLN A 690 -21.75 -36.94 23.99
C GLN A 690 -22.97 -36.39 24.74
N GLU A 691 -22.91 -36.36 26.08
CA GLU A 691 -23.99 -35.86 26.92
C GLU A 691 -24.08 -34.32 26.82
N PHE A 692 -22.94 -33.63 26.66
CA PHE A 692 -22.88 -32.18 26.50
C PHE A 692 -23.26 -31.67 25.10
N LEU A 693 -23.33 -32.55 24.08
CA LEU A 693 -23.78 -32.19 22.73
C LEU A 693 -25.28 -31.86 22.67
N GLN A 694 -26.07 -32.34 23.64
CA GLN A 694 -27.51 -32.09 23.69
C GLN A 694 -27.83 -30.62 24.00
N GLU A 695 -27.03 -30.00 24.87
CA GLU A 695 -27.18 -28.60 25.27
C GLU A 695 -26.52 -27.63 24.27
N PRO A 696 -27.24 -26.62 23.74
CA PRO A 696 -26.74 -25.75 22.68
C PRO A 696 -25.54 -24.89 23.12
N GLU A 697 -25.50 -24.44 24.37
CA GLU A 697 -24.39 -23.61 24.91
C GLU A 697 -23.08 -24.40 25.09
N LEU A 698 -23.16 -25.71 25.33
CA LEU A 698 -22.01 -26.58 25.59
C LEU A 698 -21.55 -27.32 24.32
N ARG A 699 -22.45 -27.44 23.32
CA ARG A 699 -22.20 -28.07 22.03
C ARG A 699 -21.00 -27.47 21.29
N TYR A 700 -20.85 -26.15 21.31
CA TYR A 700 -19.76 -25.46 20.60
C TYR A 700 -18.38 -25.91 21.10
N TYR A 701 -18.16 -25.83 22.41
CA TYR A 701 -16.87 -26.15 23.02
C TYR A 701 -16.58 -27.65 23.05
N SER A 702 -17.61 -28.49 23.23
CA SER A 702 -17.46 -29.94 23.18
C SER A 702 -17.06 -30.43 21.78
N LEU A 703 -17.62 -29.84 20.72
CA LEU A 703 -17.17 -30.10 19.35
C LEU A 703 -15.72 -29.67 19.15
N THR A 704 -15.32 -28.46 19.58
CA THR A 704 -13.91 -28.01 19.47
C THR A 704 -12.92 -28.93 20.18
N ILE A 705 -13.24 -29.36 21.40
CA ILE A 705 -12.34 -30.26 22.14
C ILE A 705 -12.19 -31.58 21.38
N ALA A 706 -13.31 -32.13 20.91
CA ALA A 706 -13.27 -33.35 20.13
C ALA A 706 -12.44 -33.16 18.84
N THR A 707 -12.53 -32.01 18.14
CA THR A 707 -11.87 -31.82 16.83
C THR A 707 -10.37 -31.75 17.01
N VAL A 708 -9.91 -31.01 18.02
CA VAL A 708 -8.49 -30.87 18.34
C VAL A 708 -7.89 -32.20 18.80
N GLN A 709 -8.63 -32.99 19.60
CA GLN A 709 -8.14 -34.27 20.13
C GLN A 709 -8.34 -35.47 19.18
N ALA A 710 -9.02 -35.30 18.04
CA ALA A 710 -9.29 -36.41 17.12
C ALA A 710 -8.02 -37.05 16.52
N SER A 711 -6.92 -36.30 16.44
CA SER A 711 -5.63 -36.82 15.94
C SER A 711 -4.87 -37.68 16.97
N THR A 712 -5.11 -37.45 18.26
CA THR A 712 -4.38 -38.09 19.37
C THR A 712 -5.21 -39.14 20.12
N SER A 713 -6.53 -39.03 20.10
CA SER A 713 -7.46 -39.91 20.83
C SER A 713 -8.52 -40.52 19.92
N GLU A 714 -8.72 -41.83 20.06
CA GLU A 714 -9.67 -42.57 19.26
C GLU A 714 -11.11 -42.33 19.72
N SER A 715 -11.35 -42.17 21.03
CA SER A 715 -12.69 -41.87 21.55
C SER A 715 -13.20 -40.52 21.05
N ALA A 716 -12.36 -39.49 21.01
CA ALA A 716 -12.69 -38.17 20.46
C ALA A 716 -13.04 -38.24 18.96
N ARG A 717 -12.23 -38.96 18.17
CA ARG A 717 -12.48 -39.16 16.74
C ARG A 717 -13.84 -39.82 16.47
N ARG A 718 -14.18 -40.88 17.23
CA ARG A 718 -15.48 -41.58 17.07
C ARG A 718 -16.68 -40.67 17.40
N VAL A 719 -16.56 -39.79 18.39
CA VAL A 719 -17.61 -38.82 18.75
C VAL A 719 -17.90 -37.89 17.58
N ILE A 720 -16.86 -37.37 16.92
CA ILE A 720 -17.00 -36.48 15.76
C ILE A 720 -17.47 -37.21 14.53
N GLU A 721 -16.91 -38.37 14.21
CA GLU A 721 -17.35 -39.14 13.04
C GLU A 721 -18.84 -39.47 13.14
N LYS A 722 -19.31 -39.86 14.33
CA LYS A 722 -20.74 -40.07 14.57
C LYS A 722 -21.53 -38.78 14.34
N TYR A 723 -21.08 -37.65 14.89
CA TYR A 723 -21.75 -36.37 14.73
C TYR A 723 -21.84 -35.93 13.26
N LEU A 724 -20.73 -35.96 12.53
CA LEU A 724 -20.65 -35.58 11.11
C LEU A 724 -21.52 -36.48 10.23
N ASN A 725 -21.55 -37.79 10.49
CA ASN A 725 -22.39 -38.72 9.74
C ASN A 725 -23.89 -38.53 10.01
N THR A 726 -24.25 -38.04 11.21
CA THR A 726 -25.64 -37.70 11.57
C THR A 726 -26.04 -36.26 11.27
N PHE A 727 -25.12 -35.45 10.75
CA PHE A 727 -25.35 -34.02 10.56
C PHE A 727 -26.16 -33.76 9.29
N ASP A 728 -27.35 -33.19 9.46
CA ASP A 728 -28.14 -32.64 8.36
C ASP A 728 -27.97 -31.11 8.31
N PRO A 729 -27.42 -30.58 7.21
CA PRO A 729 -27.25 -29.14 7.04
C PRO A 729 -28.63 -28.49 6.83
N SER A 730 -29.02 -27.66 7.79
CA SER A 730 -30.20 -26.80 7.76
C SER A 730 -29.79 -25.35 8.07
N THR A 731 -30.62 -24.39 7.71
CA THR A 731 -30.40 -22.96 7.99
C THR A 731 -30.28 -22.65 9.49
N GLU A 732 -30.84 -23.49 10.35
CA GLU A 732 -30.73 -23.36 11.81
C GLU A 732 -29.32 -23.68 12.34
N ASN A 733 -28.53 -24.46 11.60
CA ASN A 733 -27.19 -24.92 12.00
C ASN A 733 -26.05 -24.08 11.40
N GLU A 734 -26.34 -22.93 10.79
CA GLU A 734 -25.37 -22.04 10.16
C GLU A 734 -24.14 -21.73 11.03
N LYS A 735 -24.37 -21.38 12.30
CA LYS A 735 -23.32 -21.08 13.28
C LYS A 735 -22.43 -22.27 13.63
N ILE A 736 -22.96 -23.48 13.53
CA ILE A 736 -22.21 -24.72 13.79
C ILE A 736 -21.37 -25.08 12.56
N ILE A 737 -21.91 -24.87 11.35
CA ILE A 737 -21.17 -25.07 10.11
C ILE A 737 -19.96 -24.13 10.08
N SER A 738 -20.15 -22.83 10.31
CA SER A 738 -19.02 -21.88 10.34
C SER A 738 -17.98 -22.24 11.40
N HIS A 739 -18.42 -22.69 12.58
CA HIS A 739 -17.53 -23.15 13.65
C HIS A 739 -16.69 -24.37 13.25
N LEU A 740 -17.31 -25.41 12.69
CA LEU A 740 -16.60 -26.60 12.25
C LEU A 740 -15.62 -26.30 11.11
N PHE A 741 -15.95 -25.36 10.22
CA PHE A 741 -15.05 -24.90 9.17
C PHE A 741 -13.85 -24.11 9.73
N ASN A 742 -14.02 -23.33 10.80
CA ASN A 742 -12.88 -22.68 11.48
C ASN A 742 -11.86 -23.71 12.01
N HIS A 743 -12.32 -24.91 12.37
CA HIS A 743 -11.49 -26.04 12.83
C HIS A 743 -11.21 -27.09 11.73
N LEU A 744 -11.46 -26.77 10.45
CA LEU A 744 -11.32 -27.71 9.34
C LEU A 744 -9.88 -28.25 9.22
N GLY A 745 -8.88 -27.43 9.50
CA GLY A 745 -7.48 -27.88 9.48
C GLY A 745 -7.20 -29.01 10.48
N ASP A 746 -7.76 -28.93 11.69
CA ASP A 746 -7.55 -29.97 12.70
C ASP A 746 -8.41 -31.22 12.42
N LEU A 747 -9.61 -31.03 11.85
CA LEU A 747 -10.43 -32.14 11.31
C LEU A 747 -9.68 -32.91 10.21
N CYS A 748 -9.02 -32.21 9.29
CA CYS A 748 -8.26 -32.82 8.21
C CYS A 748 -6.99 -33.56 8.68
N LYS A 749 -6.58 -33.40 9.95
CA LYS A 749 -5.53 -34.21 10.58
C LYS A 749 -6.05 -35.50 11.21
N GLY A 750 -7.19 -35.46 11.87
CA GLY A 750 -7.67 -36.57 12.69
C GLY A 750 -8.68 -37.48 11.99
N VAL A 751 -9.48 -36.95 11.07
CA VAL A 751 -10.67 -37.61 10.51
C VAL A 751 -10.43 -38.08 9.08
N PRO A 752 -10.87 -39.29 8.70
CA PRO A 752 -10.73 -39.80 7.34
C PRO A 752 -11.62 -39.05 6.33
N PRO A 753 -11.22 -39.01 5.04
CA PRO A 753 -11.92 -38.25 4.00
C PRO A 753 -13.36 -38.74 3.77
N ASN A 754 -13.65 -40.02 4.00
CA ASN A 754 -14.97 -40.61 3.78
C ASN A 754 -16.07 -39.99 4.67
N SER A 755 -15.71 -39.60 5.90
CA SER A 755 -16.64 -38.97 6.84
C SER A 755 -16.72 -37.45 6.63
N LEU A 756 -15.63 -36.82 6.15
CA LEU A 756 -15.56 -35.37 5.93
C LEU A 756 -16.22 -34.92 4.63
N LYS A 757 -16.03 -35.68 3.53
CA LYS A 757 -16.49 -35.27 2.20
C LYS A 757 -17.99 -34.97 2.14
N PRO A 758 -18.91 -35.83 2.63
CA PRO A 758 -20.35 -35.57 2.56
C PRO A 758 -20.76 -34.32 3.34
N PHE A 759 -20.13 -34.07 4.50
CA PHE A 759 -20.40 -32.87 5.30
C PHE A 759 -20.01 -31.60 4.52
N ILE A 760 -18.77 -31.53 4.02
CA ILE A 760 -18.26 -30.35 3.30
C ILE A 760 -19.07 -30.10 2.03
N GLU A 761 -19.35 -31.14 1.24
CA GLU A 761 -20.09 -31.02 -0.01
C GLU A 761 -21.54 -30.53 0.22
N LYS A 762 -22.24 -31.08 1.22
CA LYS A 762 -23.59 -30.63 1.56
C LYS A 762 -23.58 -29.21 2.14
N SER A 763 -22.60 -28.86 2.98
CA SER A 763 -22.47 -27.50 3.53
C SER A 763 -22.18 -26.45 2.45
N LEU A 764 -21.34 -26.77 1.47
CA LEU A 764 -21.05 -25.88 0.33
C LEU A 764 -22.27 -25.71 -0.57
N ASN A 765 -23.03 -26.78 -0.84
CA ASN A 765 -24.27 -26.67 -1.62
C ASN A 765 -25.35 -25.85 -0.88
N LEU A 766 -25.50 -26.03 0.44
CA LEU A 766 -26.42 -25.20 1.24
C LEU A 766 -25.98 -23.73 1.21
N ALA A 767 -24.68 -23.45 1.35
CA ALA A 767 -24.16 -22.10 1.27
C ALA A 767 -24.39 -21.45 -0.11
N LEU A 768 -24.33 -22.22 -1.20
CA LEU A 768 -24.73 -21.76 -2.53
C LEU A 768 -26.22 -21.43 -2.60
N GLU A 769 -27.08 -22.34 -2.15
CA GLU A 769 -28.53 -22.14 -2.18
C GLU A 769 -28.95 -20.89 -1.40
N VAL A 770 -28.36 -20.69 -0.21
CA VAL A 770 -28.58 -19.49 0.61
C VAL A 770 -28.07 -18.23 -0.10
N SER A 771 -26.91 -18.31 -0.76
CA SER A 771 -26.32 -17.17 -1.47
C SER A 771 -27.12 -16.78 -2.71
N LEU A 772 -27.72 -17.74 -3.42
CA LEU A 772 -28.59 -17.51 -4.57
C LEU A 772 -29.97 -16.98 -4.16
N ALA A 773 -30.47 -17.37 -2.98
CA ALA A 773 -31.79 -16.95 -2.48
C ALA A 773 -31.80 -15.51 -1.92
N TYR A 774 -30.65 -14.98 -1.48
CA TYR A 774 -30.52 -13.66 -0.85
C TYR A 774 -29.46 -12.77 -1.54
N GLU A 775 -29.54 -12.63 -2.86
CA GLU A 775 -28.66 -11.72 -3.62
C GLU A 775 -28.79 -10.26 -3.10
N GLY A 776 -27.83 -9.81 -2.29
CA GLY A 776 -27.74 -8.41 -1.83
C GLY A 776 -27.39 -8.21 -0.35
N ASP A 777 -27.56 -9.21 0.52
CA ASP A 777 -27.25 -9.09 1.96
C ASP A 777 -25.79 -9.52 2.23
N GLU A 778 -24.92 -8.55 2.54
CA GLU A 778 -23.52 -8.83 2.92
C GLU A 778 -23.41 -9.62 4.22
N GLU A 779 -24.42 -9.56 5.09
CA GLU A 779 -24.48 -10.26 6.38
C GLU A 779 -24.69 -11.78 6.23
N LYS A 780 -25.08 -12.28 5.04
CA LYS A 780 -25.30 -13.72 4.77
C LYS A 780 -24.23 -14.32 3.84
N ALA A 781 -22.99 -13.85 3.95
CA ALA A 781 -21.88 -14.30 3.11
C ALA A 781 -21.26 -15.64 3.55
N LEU A 782 -22.06 -16.61 3.98
CA LEU A 782 -21.58 -17.92 4.44
C LEU A 782 -20.60 -18.57 3.47
N LEU A 783 -20.90 -18.50 2.17
CA LEU A 783 -20.04 -19.07 1.15
C LEU A 783 -18.63 -18.46 1.16
N LYS A 784 -18.51 -17.14 1.37
CA LYS A 784 -17.20 -16.47 1.45
C LYS A 784 -16.40 -16.96 2.67
N ASP A 785 -17.06 -17.09 3.81
CA ASP A 785 -16.43 -17.57 5.04
C ASP A 785 -15.96 -19.02 4.90
N LEU A 786 -16.80 -19.91 4.34
CA LEU A 786 -16.43 -21.31 4.11
C LEU A 786 -15.26 -21.44 3.13
N LEU A 787 -15.26 -20.69 2.03
CA LEU A 787 -14.15 -20.68 1.06
C LEU A 787 -12.86 -20.13 1.68
N PHE A 788 -12.95 -19.11 2.54
CA PHE A 788 -11.82 -18.58 3.29
C PHE A 788 -11.22 -19.63 4.25
N GLN A 789 -12.05 -20.42 4.93
CA GLN A 789 -11.56 -21.47 5.81
C GLN A 789 -10.94 -22.66 5.04
N ILE A 790 -11.49 -23.02 3.87
CA ILE A 790 -10.85 -24.01 2.98
C ILE A 790 -9.48 -23.48 2.51
N LYS A 791 -9.40 -22.21 2.15
CA LYS A 791 -8.13 -21.54 1.78
C LYS A 791 -7.11 -21.62 2.91
N ALA A 792 -7.49 -21.23 4.12
CA ALA A 792 -6.62 -21.29 5.31
C ALA A 792 -6.15 -22.72 5.61
N THR A 793 -7.02 -23.70 5.38
CA THR A 793 -6.72 -25.12 5.53
C THR A 793 -5.70 -25.59 4.50
N LEU A 794 -5.89 -25.28 3.20
CA LEU A 794 -4.97 -25.69 2.13
C LEU A 794 -3.53 -25.15 2.29
N LYS A 795 -3.35 -24.04 3.02
CA LYS A 795 -2.04 -23.46 3.36
C LYS A 795 -1.27 -24.23 4.42
N ARG A 796 -1.92 -25.06 5.24
CA ARG A 796 -1.26 -25.76 6.33
C ARG A 796 -0.55 -27.01 5.81
N ASP A 797 0.73 -27.16 6.14
CA ASP A 797 1.55 -28.33 5.77
C ASP A 797 1.29 -29.57 6.65
N ASP A 798 0.51 -29.40 7.71
CA ASP A 798 0.28 -30.40 8.75
C ASP A 798 -0.90 -31.36 8.45
N ILE A 799 -1.52 -31.23 7.28
CA ILE A 799 -2.71 -31.99 6.86
C ILE A 799 -2.32 -33.26 6.10
N HIS A 800 -3.12 -34.33 6.26
CA HIS A 800 -2.96 -35.53 5.45
C HIS A 800 -3.23 -35.30 3.95
N ASP A 801 -2.33 -35.77 3.09
CA ASP A 801 -2.41 -35.64 1.63
C ASP A 801 -3.74 -36.12 1.02
N ALA A 802 -4.36 -37.15 1.61
CA ALA A 802 -5.67 -37.65 1.19
C ALA A 802 -6.78 -36.62 1.40
N ASN A 803 -6.75 -35.90 2.53
CA ASN A 803 -7.70 -34.84 2.83
C ASN A 803 -7.41 -33.58 2.00
N ARG A 804 -6.13 -33.25 1.75
CA ARG A 804 -5.73 -32.17 0.83
C ARG A 804 -6.25 -32.43 -0.59
N THR A 805 -6.06 -33.65 -1.09
CA THR A 805 -6.57 -34.09 -2.41
C THR A 805 -8.10 -34.01 -2.47
N MET A 806 -8.79 -34.45 -1.42
CA MET A 806 -10.25 -34.37 -1.35
C MET A 806 -10.75 -32.91 -1.41
N LEU A 807 -10.14 -32.00 -0.66
CA LEU A 807 -10.47 -30.58 -0.70
C LEU A 807 -10.22 -29.97 -2.10
N SER A 808 -9.08 -30.29 -2.72
CA SER A 808 -8.77 -29.82 -4.08
C SER A 808 -9.80 -30.26 -5.11
N LEU A 809 -10.24 -31.53 -5.05
CA LEU A 809 -11.28 -32.05 -5.95
C LEU A 809 -12.66 -31.43 -5.70
N LEU A 810 -13.01 -31.13 -4.43
CA LEU A 810 -14.26 -30.46 -4.09
C LEU A 810 -14.29 -29.01 -4.62
N VAL A 811 -13.19 -28.27 -4.46
CA VAL A 811 -13.08 -26.90 -4.99
C VAL A 811 -13.16 -26.91 -6.52
N GLU A 812 -12.47 -27.84 -7.18
CA GLU A 812 -12.54 -28.00 -8.65
C GLU A 812 -13.96 -28.28 -9.14
N GLY A 813 -14.68 -29.23 -8.52
CA GLY A 813 -16.07 -29.54 -8.88
C GLY A 813 -17.06 -28.40 -8.62
N PHE A 814 -16.64 -27.37 -7.87
CA PHE A 814 -17.45 -26.20 -7.57
C PHE A 814 -17.39 -25.12 -8.67
N GLN A 815 -16.39 -25.17 -9.55
CA GLN A 815 -16.19 -24.18 -10.61
C GLN A 815 -17.38 -24.03 -11.55
N GLU A 816 -18.03 -25.15 -11.91
CA GLU A 816 -19.14 -25.17 -12.86
C GLU A 816 -20.42 -24.55 -12.27
N LYS A 817 -20.58 -24.62 -10.95
CA LYS A 817 -21.77 -24.15 -10.21
C LYS A 817 -21.80 -22.63 -9.98
N LEU A 818 -20.67 -21.95 -10.15
CA LEU A 818 -20.55 -20.51 -9.93
C LEU A 818 -20.60 -19.72 -11.24
N ASP A 819 -21.31 -18.59 -11.22
CA ASP A 819 -21.23 -17.61 -12.31
C ASP A 819 -19.97 -16.75 -12.18
N ALA A 820 -19.30 -16.52 -13.31
CA ALA A 820 -18.05 -15.76 -13.42
C ALA A 820 -18.21 -14.28 -13.07
N ASN A 821 -19.43 -13.74 -13.19
CA ASN A 821 -19.77 -12.35 -12.89
C ASN A 821 -20.29 -12.15 -11.46
N SER A 822 -20.45 -13.21 -10.69
CA SER A 822 -20.93 -13.12 -9.32
C SER A 822 -19.87 -12.54 -8.38
N LYS A 823 -20.28 -11.76 -7.37
CA LYS A 823 -19.39 -11.25 -6.31
C LYS A 823 -18.77 -12.36 -5.44
N TYR A 824 -19.35 -13.57 -5.47
CA TYR A 824 -18.83 -14.74 -4.76
C TYR A 824 -17.70 -15.43 -5.54
N PHE A 825 -17.60 -15.19 -6.85
CA PHE A 825 -16.52 -15.73 -7.67
C PHE A 825 -15.16 -15.19 -7.26
N ASP A 826 -15.06 -13.93 -6.79
CA ASP A 826 -13.79 -13.37 -6.31
C ASP A 826 -13.28 -14.14 -5.07
N ALA A 827 -14.17 -14.48 -4.13
CA ALA A 827 -13.83 -15.29 -2.96
C ALA A 827 -13.45 -16.74 -3.34
N TYR A 828 -14.06 -17.28 -4.40
CA TYR A 828 -13.70 -18.58 -4.97
C TYR A 828 -12.31 -18.53 -5.62
N VAL A 829 -12.02 -17.52 -6.43
CA VAL A 829 -10.70 -17.30 -7.04
C VAL A 829 -9.62 -17.22 -5.98
N ASP A 830 -9.86 -16.46 -4.91
CA ASP A 830 -8.95 -16.35 -3.76
C ASP A 830 -8.65 -17.70 -3.09
N CYS A 831 -9.63 -18.62 -3.05
CA CYS A 831 -9.46 -19.97 -2.52
C CYS A 831 -8.68 -20.87 -3.48
N VAL A 832 -9.05 -20.86 -4.77
CA VAL A 832 -8.43 -21.66 -5.84
C VAL A 832 -6.95 -21.36 -5.98
N THR A 833 -6.52 -20.13 -5.76
CA THR A 833 -5.11 -19.75 -5.88
C THR A 833 -4.18 -20.53 -4.95
N GLU A 834 -4.66 -21.19 -3.89
CA GLU A 834 -3.86 -22.03 -2.98
C GLU A 834 -3.73 -23.50 -3.44
N LEU A 835 -4.38 -23.88 -4.53
CA LEU A 835 -4.24 -25.21 -5.12
C LEU A 835 -2.86 -25.40 -5.74
N THR A 836 -2.38 -26.65 -5.79
CA THR A 836 -1.13 -26.98 -6.47
C THR A 836 -1.24 -26.74 -7.98
N SER A 837 -0.13 -26.41 -8.64
CA SER A 837 -0.06 -26.14 -10.09
C SER A 837 -0.77 -27.19 -10.94
N LYS A 838 -0.66 -28.47 -10.59
CA LYS A 838 -1.34 -29.58 -11.28
C LYS A 838 -2.87 -29.40 -11.40
N TYR A 839 -3.54 -28.96 -10.33
CA TYR A 839 -4.99 -28.74 -10.35
C TYR A 839 -5.33 -27.43 -11.08
N LEU A 840 -4.52 -26.39 -10.88
CA LEU A 840 -4.67 -25.11 -11.58
C LEU A 840 -4.57 -25.25 -13.10
N GLU A 841 -3.55 -25.95 -13.60
CA GLU A 841 -3.36 -26.22 -15.02
C GLU A 841 -4.54 -26.99 -15.61
N ARG A 842 -4.99 -28.04 -14.94
CA ARG A 842 -6.16 -28.84 -15.37
C ARG A 842 -7.44 -28.02 -15.44
N MET A 843 -7.68 -27.15 -14.46
CA MET A 843 -8.90 -26.34 -14.35
C MET A 843 -8.93 -25.13 -15.28
N THR A 844 -7.76 -24.57 -15.61
CA THR A 844 -7.67 -23.23 -16.20
C THR A 844 -6.94 -23.16 -17.53
N SER A 845 -6.22 -24.20 -17.97
CA SER A 845 -5.54 -24.14 -19.27
C SER A 845 -6.51 -24.35 -20.43
N PRO A 846 -6.68 -23.34 -21.32
CA PRO A 846 -7.43 -23.52 -22.56
C PRO A 846 -6.91 -24.66 -23.42
N SER A 847 -5.61 -24.95 -23.37
CA SER A 847 -5.00 -26.08 -24.10
C SER A 847 -5.49 -27.46 -23.64
N SER A 848 -5.96 -27.55 -22.39
CA SER A 848 -6.49 -28.78 -21.81
C SER A 848 -8.00 -28.93 -22.02
N PHE A 849 -8.67 -27.91 -22.56
CA PHE A 849 -10.12 -27.95 -22.79
C PHE A 849 -10.45 -28.61 -24.12
N TRP A 850 -11.51 -29.41 -24.12
CA TRP A 850 -12.05 -29.99 -25.35
C TRP A 850 -12.64 -28.92 -26.28
N GLU A 851 -13.25 -27.89 -25.71
CA GLU A 851 -13.77 -26.72 -26.42
C GLU A 851 -13.57 -25.47 -25.56
N VAL A 852 -13.01 -24.42 -26.16
CA VAL A 852 -12.79 -23.12 -25.52
C VAL A 852 -14.03 -22.25 -25.72
N THR A 853 -14.89 -22.19 -24.71
CA THR A 853 -16.04 -21.28 -24.70
C THR A 853 -15.65 -19.94 -24.05
N PRO A 854 -16.29 -18.81 -24.42
CA PRO A 854 -15.96 -17.50 -23.86
C PRO A 854 -16.13 -17.46 -22.33
N ASP A 855 -17.15 -18.13 -21.78
CA ASP A 855 -17.37 -18.20 -20.33
C ASP A 855 -16.26 -18.98 -19.60
N LYS A 856 -15.77 -20.09 -20.20
CA LYS A 856 -14.64 -20.85 -19.65
C LYS A 856 -13.35 -20.03 -19.70
N LEU A 857 -13.13 -19.30 -20.80
CA LEU A 857 -11.97 -18.42 -20.94
C LEU A 857 -12.00 -17.29 -19.90
N ARG A 858 -13.15 -16.63 -19.67
CA ARG A 858 -13.28 -15.59 -18.63
C ARG A 858 -13.00 -16.12 -17.23
N ARG A 859 -13.50 -17.32 -16.88
CA ARG A 859 -13.22 -17.96 -15.58
C ARG A 859 -11.73 -18.30 -15.44
N ALA A 860 -11.15 -18.93 -16.46
CA ALA A 860 -9.73 -19.27 -16.50
C ALA A 860 -8.85 -18.03 -16.37
N LEU A 861 -9.19 -16.96 -17.09
CA LEU A 861 -8.47 -15.70 -17.08
C LEU A 861 -8.48 -15.02 -15.70
N ARG A 862 -9.64 -14.97 -15.01
CA ARG A 862 -9.73 -14.42 -13.65
C ARG A 862 -8.93 -15.23 -12.61
N ILE A 863 -8.93 -16.56 -12.73
CA ILE A 863 -8.14 -17.41 -11.83
C ILE A 863 -6.64 -17.23 -12.11
N ARG A 864 -6.23 -17.31 -13.38
CA ARG A 864 -4.82 -17.18 -13.79
C ARG A 864 -4.26 -15.79 -13.52
N SER A 865 -5.06 -14.73 -13.67
CA SER A 865 -4.64 -13.38 -13.31
C SER A 865 -4.42 -13.25 -11.79
N ALA A 866 -5.31 -13.80 -10.97
CA ALA A 866 -5.11 -13.82 -9.52
C ALA A 866 -3.88 -14.64 -9.08
N VAL A 867 -3.62 -15.78 -9.73
CA VAL A 867 -2.40 -16.58 -9.50
C VAL A 867 -1.15 -15.78 -9.88
N ALA A 868 -1.15 -15.11 -11.05
CA ALA A 868 -0.03 -14.29 -11.50
C ALA A 868 0.26 -13.11 -10.55
N CYS A 869 -0.75 -12.54 -9.90
CA CYS A 869 -0.56 -11.46 -8.92
C CYS A 869 0.01 -11.91 -7.56
N LYS A 870 0.19 -13.22 -7.31
CA LYS A 870 0.77 -13.70 -6.05
C LYS A 870 2.27 -13.46 -5.99
N ALA A 871 2.74 -13.00 -4.83
CA ALA A 871 4.14 -12.70 -4.57
C ALA A 871 5.10 -13.90 -4.72
N ASP A 872 4.60 -15.13 -4.49
CA ASP A 872 5.41 -16.36 -4.53
C ASP A 872 5.59 -16.95 -5.94
N THR A 873 5.07 -16.28 -6.98
CA THR A 873 5.06 -16.81 -8.34
C THR A 873 6.36 -16.47 -9.07
N GLU A 874 7.17 -17.48 -9.42
CA GLU A 874 8.48 -17.27 -10.08
C GLU A 874 8.37 -16.63 -11.47
N VAL A 875 7.34 -16.96 -12.26
CA VAL A 875 7.17 -16.40 -13.61
C VAL A 875 5.70 -16.02 -13.86
N PRO A 876 5.24 -14.85 -13.38
CA PRO A 876 3.84 -14.47 -13.39
C PRO A 876 3.19 -14.40 -14.78
N LEU A 877 3.86 -13.81 -15.77
CA LEU A 877 3.28 -13.54 -17.09
C LEU A 877 3.09 -14.81 -17.93
N VAL A 878 3.83 -15.90 -17.64
CA VAL A 878 3.69 -17.18 -18.35
C VAL A 878 2.30 -17.80 -18.14
N TRP A 879 1.67 -17.58 -16.99
CA TRP A 879 0.30 -18.05 -16.72
C TRP A 879 -0.75 -17.48 -17.69
N LEU A 880 -0.45 -16.36 -18.35
CA LEU A 880 -1.35 -15.71 -19.29
C LEU A 880 -1.16 -16.19 -20.74
N ASN A 881 -0.07 -16.90 -21.05
CA ASN A 881 0.27 -17.29 -22.44
C ASN A 881 -0.85 -18.11 -23.09
N ASP A 882 -1.32 -19.20 -22.46
CA ASP A 882 -2.39 -20.01 -23.09
C ASP A 882 -3.71 -19.23 -23.23
N CYS A 883 -3.95 -18.23 -22.37
CA CYS A 883 -5.14 -17.36 -22.47
C CYS A 883 -4.98 -16.36 -23.62
N ILE A 884 -3.77 -15.84 -23.86
CA ILE A 884 -3.45 -15.00 -25.01
C ILE A 884 -3.61 -15.81 -26.30
N ASP A 885 -3.08 -17.03 -26.34
CA ASP A 885 -3.20 -17.93 -27.49
C ASP A 885 -4.66 -18.28 -27.79
N ALA A 886 -5.46 -18.60 -26.77
CA ALA A 886 -6.89 -18.86 -26.92
C ALA A 886 -7.70 -17.63 -27.37
N ALA A 887 -7.24 -16.42 -27.04
CA ALA A 887 -7.88 -15.17 -27.45
C ALA A 887 -7.61 -14.80 -28.92
N LEU A 888 -6.65 -15.46 -29.58
CA LEU A 888 -6.42 -15.28 -31.02
C LEU A 888 -7.64 -15.72 -31.83
N ASP A 889 -8.31 -16.80 -31.40
CA ASP A 889 -9.49 -17.35 -32.07
C ASP A 889 -10.80 -16.66 -31.63
N LEU A 890 -10.81 -15.97 -30.49
CA LEU A 890 -12.00 -15.39 -29.85
C LEU A 890 -11.96 -13.85 -29.81
N VAL A 891 -12.26 -13.21 -30.95
CA VAL A 891 -12.21 -11.74 -31.11
C VAL A 891 -13.04 -10.98 -30.07
N GLY A 892 -14.20 -11.51 -29.67
CA GLY A 892 -15.09 -10.87 -28.70
C GLY A 892 -14.52 -10.74 -27.27
N GLU A 893 -13.54 -11.56 -26.91
CA GLU A 893 -12.93 -11.57 -25.56
C GLU A 893 -11.55 -10.89 -25.52
N GLN A 894 -11.05 -10.36 -26.65
CA GLN A 894 -9.73 -9.73 -26.69
C GLN A 894 -9.62 -8.53 -25.72
N THR A 895 -10.66 -7.70 -25.61
CA THR A 895 -10.67 -6.56 -24.67
C THR A 895 -10.66 -7.01 -23.21
N SER A 896 -11.38 -8.08 -22.87
CA SER A 896 -11.43 -8.63 -21.50
C SER A 896 -10.08 -9.24 -21.11
N VAL A 897 -9.40 -9.88 -22.06
CA VAL A 897 -8.02 -10.37 -21.92
C VAL A 897 -7.04 -9.22 -21.71
N LEU A 898 -7.11 -8.15 -22.51
CA LEU A 898 -6.26 -6.97 -22.31
C LEU A 898 -6.48 -6.30 -20.95
N GLN A 899 -7.72 -6.25 -20.44
CA GLN A 899 -8.02 -5.72 -19.09
C GLN A 899 -7.37 -6.54 -17.97
N ASN A 900 -7.42 -7.87 -18.06
CA ASN A 900 -6.80 -8.74 -17.07
C ASN A 900 -5.27 -8.76 -17.19
N ILE A 901 -4.73 -8.70 -18.41
CA ILE A 901 -3.29 -8.51 -18.62
C ILE A 901 -2.84 -7.21 -17.97
N ALA A 902 -3.59 -6.12 -18.17
CA ALA A 902 -3.27 -4.83 -17.59
C ALA A 902 -3.27 -4.87 -16.06
N SER A 903 -4.28 -5.49 -15.43
CA SER A 903 -4.34 -5.61 -13.98
C SER A 903 -3.16 -6.42 -13.42
N VAL A 904 -2.82 -7.55 -14.04
CA VAL A 904 -1.66 -8.37 -13.65
C VAL A 904 -0.36 -7.58 -13.77
N MET A 905 -0.16 -6.90 -14.91
CA MET A 905 1.07 -6.13 -15.13
C MET A 905 1.22 -4.98 -14.14
N THR A 906 0.13 -4.34 -13.69
CA THR A 906 0.21 -3.32 -12.63
C THR A 906 0.65 -3.89 -11.27
N CYS A 907 0.38 -5.17 -10.99
CA CYS A 907 0.86 -5.84 -9.78
C CYS A 907 2.32 -6.30 -9.88
N VAL A 908 2.79 -6.62 -11.09
CA VAL A 908 4.08 -7.30 -11.34
C VAL A 908 5.13 -6.36 -11.97
N GLN A 909 4.93 -5.03 -11.93
CA GLN A 909 5.76 -4.06 -12.68
C GLN A 909 7.28 -4.19 -12.47
N GLN A 910 7.73 -4.56 -11.26
CA GLN A 910 9.15 -4.61 -10.89
C GLN A 910 9.80 -6.01 -10.99
N HIS A 911 9.07 -7.01 -11.47
CA HIS A 911 9.54 -8.39 -11.50
C HIS A 911 10.65 -8.61 -12.55
N GLU A 912 11.69 -9.36 -12.20
CA GLU A 912 12.91 -9.52 -13.03
C GLU A 912 12.66 -10.26 -14.35
N THR A 913 11.68 -11.17 -14.37
CA THR A 913 11.35 -12.00 -15.54
C THR A 913 10.65 -11.24 -16.67
N ASN A 914 10.20 -10.01 -16.43
CA ASN A 914 9.42 -9.24 -17.39
C ASN A 914 10.17 -8.97 -18.70
N SER A 915 11.48 -8.72 -18.63
CA SER A 915 12.32 -8.48 -19.81
C SER A 915 12.46 -9.71 -20.70
N ARG A 916 12.60 -10.89 -20.08
CA ARG A 916 12.65 -12.18 -20.77
C ARG A 916 11.31 -12.51 -21.43
N TRP A 917 10.20 -12.34 -20.71
CA TRP A 917 8.88 -12.59 -21.28
C TRP A 917 8.56 -11.66 -22.45
N LEU A 918 8.94 -10.37 -22.38
CA LEU A 918 8.80 -9.45 -23.51
C LEU A 918 9.54 -9.98 -24.75
N MET A 919 10.76 -10.49 -24.59
CA MET A 919 11.53 -11.07 -25.71
C MET A 919 10.87 -12.31 -26.32
N GLU A 920 10.25 -13.15 -25.48
CA GLU A 920 9.48 -14.30 -25.95
C GLU A 920 8.25 -13.84 -26.77
N LEU A 921 7.55 -12.80 -26.32
CA LEU A 921 6.45 -12.17 -27.06
C LEU A 921 6.91 -11.57 -28.41
N LEU A 922 8.07 -10.90 -28.45
CA LEU A 922 8.64 -10.40 -29.71
C LEU A 922 8.90 -11.54 -30.70
N GLY A 923 9.42 -12.67 -30.22
CA GLY A 923 9.61 -13.88 -31.03
C GLY A 923 8.30 -14.49 -31.52
N GLN A 924 7.24 -14.49 -30.70
CA GLN A 924 5.91 -14.93 -31.11
C GLN A 924 5.34 -14.06 -32.24
N ILE A 925 5.48 -12.72 -32.13
CA ILE A 925 5.07 -11.79 -33.18
C ILE A 925 5.84 -12.08 -34.48
N GLU A 926 7.17 -12.25 -34.43
CA GLU A 926 7.94 -12.60 -35.62
C GLU A 926 7.50 -13.90 -36.27
N ASN A 927 7.19 -14.92 -35.47
CA ASN A 927 6.70 -16.19 -35.96
C ASN A 927 5.33 -16.05 -36.63
N ALA A 928 4.44 -15.24 -36.06
CA ALA A 928 3.16 -14.90 -36.67
C ALA A 928 3.36 -14.14 -38.00
N VAL A 929 4.32 -13.22 -38.08
CA VAL A 929 4.63 -12.48 -39.32
C VAL A 929 5.21 -13.39 -40.41
N LYS A 930 5.97 -14.43 -40.05
CA LYS A 930 6.52 -15.43 -40.99
C LYS A 930 5.42 -16.33 -41.60
N LYS A 931 4.33 -16.59 -40.88
CA LYS A 931 3.17 -17.39 -41.33
C LYS A 931 2.25 -16.57 -42.26
N LYS A 932 2.74 -16.27 -43.47
CA LYS A 932 2.32 -15.19 -44.39
C LYS A 932 0.91 -15.24 -45.05
N THR A 933 0.00 -16.20 -44.80
CA THR A 933 -0.98 -16.55 -45.85
C THR A 933 -2.49 -16.59 -45.55
N GLU A 934 -2.99 -16.32 -44.33
CA GLU A 934 -4.43 -16.40 -44.04
C GLU A 934 -4.96 -15.07 -43.45
N SER A 935 -6.18 -14.65 -43.81
CA SER A 935 -6.83 -13.43 -43.29
C SER A 935 -6.92 -13.43 -41.76
N ASP A 936 -7.04 -14.62 -41.17
CA ASP A 936 -7.19 -14.83 -39.74
C ASP A 936 -5.87 -14.51 -38.98
N ASN A 937 -4.71 -14.68 -39.65
CA ASN A 937 -3.42 -14.30 -39.09
C ASN A 937 -3.26 -12.78 -38.95
N GLN A 938 -3.99 -11.96 -39.72
CA GLN A 938 -3.90 -10.50 -39.59
C GLN A 938 -4.55 -9.99 -38.30
N GLN A 939 -5.68 -10.58 -37.89
CA GLN A 939 -6.33 -10.22 -36.63
C GLN A 939 -5.51 -10.68 -35.42
N ALA A 940 -4.97 -11.89 -35.50
CA ALA A 940 -4.02 -12.42 -34.51
C ALA A 940 -2.79 -11.52 -34.35
N LEU A 941 -2.20 -11.06 -35.45
CA LEU A 941 -1.06 -10.14 -35.44
C LEU A 941 -1.41 -8.79 -34.81
N VAL A 942 -2.57 -8.22 -35.14
CA VAL A 942 -3.05 -6.96 -34.56
C VAL A 942 -3.24 -7.09 -33.04
N PHE A 943 -3.80 -8.21 -32.57
CA PHE A 943 -3.97 -8.47 -31.14
C PHE A 943 -2.62 -8.64 -30.42
N LEU A 944 -1.69 -9.41 -30.97
CA LEU A 944 -0.35 -9.56 -30.38
C LEU A 944 0.42 -8.23 -30.32
N CYS A 945 0.29 -7.38 -31.35
CA CYS A 945 0.82 -6.03 -31.32
C CYS A 945 0.15 -5.18 -30.23
N ASP A 946 -1.18 -5.28 -30.05
CA ASP A 946 -1.89 -4.59 -28.97
C ASP A 946 -1.43 -5.05 -27.58
N VAL A 947 -1.17 -6.35 -27.38
CA VAL A 947 -0.57 -6.90 -26.15
C VAL A 947 0.83 -6.34 -25.93
N PHE A 948 1.67 -6.27 -26.97
CA PHE A 948 3.02 -5.70 -26.89
C PHE A 948 3.00 -4.22 -26.49
N LEU A 949 2.18 -3.38 -27.16
CA LEU A 949 2.06 -1.97 -26.82
C LEU A 949 1.60 -1.78 -25.37
N LEU A 950 0.57 -2.52 -24.96
CA LEU A 950 0.02 -2.47 -23.60
C LEU A 950 1.08 -2.85 -22.55
N THR A 951 1.86 -3.90 -22.83
CA THR A 951 2.95 -4.37 -21.96
C THR A 951 3.97 -3.26 -21.74
N VAL A 952 4.44 -2.63 -22.81
CA VAL A 952 5.44 -1.56 -22.71
C VAL A 952 4.90 -0.35 -21.94
N ILE A 953 3.63 0.03 -22.13
CA ILE A 953 2.99 1.16 -21.44
C ILE A 953 2.84 0.93 -19.94
N ILE A 954 2.40 -0.26 -19.52
CA ILE A 954 2.15 -0.54 -18.10
C ILE A 954 3.45 -0.81 -17.34
N LEU A 955 4.40 -1.52 -17.95
CA LEU A 955 5.70 -1.78 -17.32
C LEU A 955 6.56 -0.52 -17.24
N SER A 956 6.39 0.43 -18.16
CA SER A 956 7.04 1.74 -18.02
C SER A 956 6.45 2.53 -16.86
N GLY A 957 5.13 2.44 -16.66
CA GLY A 957 4.32 3.23 -15.73
C GLY A 957 3.66 4.46 -16.38
N CYS A 958 3.78 4.60 -17.71
CA CYS A 958 3.15 5.68 -18.46
C CYS A 958 1.62 5.53 -18.58
N ASP A 959 1.04 4.45 -18.03
CA ASP A 959 -0.39 4.28 -17.88
C ASP A 959 -1.01 5.38 -17.00
N CYS A 960 -0.21 6.07 -16.18
CA CYS A 960 -0.61 7.23 -15.40
C CYS A 960 -1.04 8.42 -16.27
N PHE A 961 -0.64 8.51 -17.53
CA PHE A 961 -1.02 9.62 -18.42
C PHE A 961 -2.45 9.51 -18.95
N VAL A 962 -3.17 8.46 -18.55
CA VAL A 962 -4.53 8.16 -19.00
C VAL A 962 -5.48 8.11 -17.80
N PRO A 963 -6.70 8.67 -17.91
CA PRO A 963 -7.66 8.73 -16.81
C PRO A 963 -7.99 7.36 -16.18
N THR A 964 -8.29 6.34 -17.00
CA THR A 964 -8.66 4.99 -16.52
C THR A 964 -7.91 3.90 -17.29
N LEU A 965 -7.65 2.75 -16.65
CA LEU A 965 -7.04 1.59 -17.32
C LEU A 965 -7.92 1.11 -18.50
N ASP A 966 -9.25 1.16 -18.33
CA ASP A 966 -10.21 0.77 -19.37
C ASP A 966 -10.08 1.58 -20.66
N SER A 967 -9.67 2.84 -20.55
CA SER A 967 -9.48 3.69 -21.72
C SER A 967 -8.20 3.39 -22.49
N ILE A 968 -7.22 2.68 -21.89
CA ILE A 968 -6.05 2.13 -22.59
C ILE A 968 -6.40 0.79 -23.23
N THR A 969 -7.16 -0.06 -22.53
CA THR A 969 -7.50 -1.41 -23.02
C THR A 969 -8.55 -1.36 -24.14
N SER A 970 -9.47 -0.40 -24.09
CA SER A 970 -10.52 -0.23 -25.10
C SER A 970 -10.07 0.58 -26.32
N SER A 971 -9.16 1.56 -26.16
CA SER A 971 -8.73 2.43 -27.27
C SER A 971 -7.35 2.08 -27.79
N ARG A 972 -7.29 1.62 -29.05
CA ARG A 972 -6.04 1.38 -29.78
C ARG A 972 -5.26 2.67 -30.04
N GLU A 973 -5.94 3.77 -30.32
CA GLU A 973 -5.31 5.06 -30.59
C GLU A 973 -4.48 5.54 -29.39
N ASN A 974 -5.02 5.39 -28.17
CA ASN A 974 -4.30 5.73 -26.95
C ASN A 974 -3.03 4.87 -26.77
N ARG A 975 -3.09 3.57 -27.11
CA ARG A 975 -1.91 2.69 -27.07
C ARG A 975 -0.82 3.15 -28.04
N LEU A 976 -1.20 3.45 -29.28
CA LEU A 976 -0.26 3.89 -30.32
C LEU A 976 0.40 5.23 -29.96
N LEU A 977 -0.35 6.17 -29.37
CA LEU A 977 0.14 7.50 -29.00
C LEU A 977 1.15 7.46 -27.84
N LEU A 978 0.89 6.65 -26.80
CA LEU A 978 1.73 6.59 -25.60
C LEU A 978 2.96 5.70 -25.74
N PHE A 979 2.94 4.75 -26.67
CA PHE A 979 3.99 3.75 -26.83
C PHE A 979 5.41 4.32 -26.97
N PRO A 980 5.68 5.35 -27.79
CA PRO A 980 7.05 5.85 -27.96
C PRO A 980 7.67 6.36 -26.65
N GLN A 981 6.91 7.12 -25.86
CA GLN A 981 7.36 7.65 -24.56
C GLN A 981 7.47 6.54 -23.50
N ALA A 982 6.55 5.58 -23.54
CA ALA A 982 6.62 4.42 -22.67
C ALA A 982 7.87 3.58 -22.94
N LEU A 983 8.21 3.36 -24.20
CA LEU A 983 9.40 2.60 -24.60
C LEU A 983 10.68 3.28 -24.12
N LEU A 984 10.81 4.60 -24.31
CA LEU A 984 11.92 5.40 -23.79
C LEU A 984 12.08 5.21 -22.28
N THR A 985 10.99 5.40 -21.54
CA THR A 985 10.97 5.31 -20.07
C THR A 985 11.28 3.89 -19.58
N LEU A 986 10.82 2.87 -20.30
CA LEU A 986 11.06 1.47 -19.96
C LEU A 986 12.53 1.10 -20.13
N LEU A 987 13.12 1.41 -21.29
CA LEU A 987 14.49 1.03 -21.62
C LEU A 987 15.54 1.84 -20.82
N ALA A 988 15.17 3.00 -20.29
CA ALA A 988 16.00 3.76 -19.36
C ALA A 988 16.25 3.02 -18.01
N LYS A 989 15.33 2.12 -17.60
CA LYS A 989 15.45 1.35 -16.36
C LYS A 989 16.59 0.34 -16.44
N GLU A 990 17.31 0.13 -15.33
CA GLU A 990 18.51 -0.70 -15.31
C GLU A 990 18.28 -2.14 -15.77
N GLN A 991 17.16 -2.75 -15.35
CA GLN A 991 16.77 -4.13 -15.73
C GLN A 991 16.58 -4.32 -17.24
N TRP A 992 16.33 -3.24 -17.99
CA TRP A 992 15.98 -3.28 -19.42
C TRP A 992 17.15 -2.91 -20.34
N LYS A 993 18.24 -2.35 -19.80
CA LYS A 993 19.42 -1.93 -20.58
C LYS A 993 20.10 -3.07 -21.34
N ALA A 994 20.01 -4.31 -20.85
CA ALA A 994 20.57 -5.49 -21.50
C ALA A 994 19.80 -5.89 -22.78
N VAL A 995 18.51 -5.58 -22.82
CA VAL A 995 17.58 -5.99 -23.90
C VAL A 995 17.30 -4.83 -24.88
N ALA A 996 17.64 -3.61 -24.50
CA ALA A 996 17.41 -2.40 -25.30
C ALA A 996 17.89 -2.49 -26.75
N LEU A 997 19.11 -3.00 -27.00
CA LEU A 997 19.63 -3.17 -28.37
C LEU A 997 18.74 -4.12 -29.19
N GLN A 998 18.39 -5.28 -28.63
CA GLN A 998 17.57 -6.29 -29.32
C GLN A 998 16.18 -5.74 -29.66
N VAL A 999 15.57 -4.97 -28.76
CA VAL A 999 14.28 -4.30 -29.00
C VAL A 999 14.40 -3.27 -30.13
N MET A 1000 15.46 -2.48 -30.16
CA MET A 1000 15.70 -1.52 -31.26
C MET A 1000 15.89 -2.23 -32.60
N GLU A 1001 16.68 -3.31 -32.65
CA GLU A 1001 16.85 -4.08 -33.88
C GLU A 1001 15.55 -4.71 -34.36
N TRP A 1002 14.76 -5.23 -33.42
CA TRP A 1002 13.46 -5.82 -33.68
C TRP A 1002 12.49 -4.79 -34.27
N LEU A 1003 12.33 -3.62 -33.63
CA LEU A 1003 11.46 -2.53 -34.12
C LEU A 1003 11.87 -2.12 -35.54
N TYR A 1004 13.18 -2.03 -35.80
CA TYR A 1004 13.70 -1.71 -37.13
C TYR A 1004 13.39 -2.77 -38.18
N HIS A 1005 13.53 -4.05 -37.83
CA HIS A 1005 13.22 -5.14 -38.75
C HIS A 1005 11.71 -5.19 -39.05
N VAL A 1006 10.90 -5.13 -38.01
CA VAL A 1006 9.45 -5.33 -38.03
C VAL A 1006 8.73 -4.20 -38.76
N GLN A 1007 9.10 -2.93 -38.54
CA GLN A 1007 8.49 -1.78 -39.26
C GLN A 1007 8.65 -1.86 -40.79
N ASN A 1008 9.69 -2.53 -41.29
CA ASN A 1008 9.98 -2.63 -42.73
C ASN A 1008 9.21 -3.79 -43.41
N LEU A 1009 8.43 -4.57 -42.64
CA LEU A 1009 7.66 -5.69 -43.16
C LEU A 1009 6.28 -5.23 -43.64
N GLY A 1010 5.98 -5.44 -44.93
CA GLY A 1010 4.70 -5.03 -45.54
C GLY A 1010 3.45 -5.76 -45.02
N VAL A 1011 3.60 -6.72 -44.10
CA VAL A 1011 2.48 -7.45 -43.45
C VAL A 1011 1.88 -6.63 -42.29
N ILE A 1012 2.64 -5.68 -41.74
CA ILE A 1012 2.24 -4.90 -40.58
C ILE A 1012 1.43 -3.69 -41.04
N SER A 1013 0.33 -3.44 -40.33
CA SER A 1013 -0.49 -2.26 -40.60
C SER A 1013 0.35 -0.97 -40.45
N PRO A 1014 0.16 0.02 -41.35
CA PRO A 1014 0.95 1.25 -41.36
C PRO A 1014 0.92 1.98 -40.01
N LEU A 1015 -0.19 1.90 -39.27
CA LEU A 1015 -0.33 2.53 -37.96
C LEU A 1015 0.67 1.98 -36.93
N TYR A 1016 0.92 0.66 -36.91
CA TYR A 1016 1.91 0.06 -36.00
C TYR A 1016 3.33 0.31 -36.48
N ALA A 1017 3.56 0.26 -37.80
CA ALA A 1017 4.86 0.59 -38.37
C ALA A 1017 5.27 2.03 -38.02
N ASP A 1018 4.33 2.99 -38.08
CA ASP A 1018 4.55 4.36 -37.65
C ASP A 1018 4.82 4.47 -36.15
N ALA A 1019 4.07 3.77 -35.30
CA ALA A 1019 4.32 3.78 -33.85
C ALA A 1019 5.70 3.19 -33.49
N PHE A 1020 6.12 2.11 -34.15
CA PHE A 1020 7.43 1.49 -33.96
C PHE A 1020 8.55 2.42 -34.43
N ARG A 1021 8.35 3.13 -35.55
CA ARG A 1021 9.28 4.14 -36.05
C ARG A 1021 9.41 5.31 -35.07
N CYS A 1022 8.31 5.84 -34.56
CA CYS A 1022 8.32 6.89 -33.53
C CYS A 1022 9.01 6.42 -32.24
N GLY A 1023 8.83 5.15 -31.85
CA GLY A 1023 9.55 4.54 -30.73
C GLY A 1023 11.08 4.51 -30.93
N LEU A 1024 11.55 4.17 -32.14
CA LEU A 1024 12.97 4.24 -32.48
C LEU A 1024 13.51 5.66 -32.43
N MET A 1025 12.74 6.65 -32.91
CA MET A 1025 13.13 8.06 -32.87
C MET A 1025 13.22 8.60 -31.45
N ALA A 1026 12.34 8.15 -30.54
CA ALA A 1026 12.40 8.51 -29.12
C ALA A 1026 13.72 8.05 -28.47
N LEU A 1027 14.27 6.91 -28.88
CA LEU A 1027 15.50 6.30 -28.34
C LEU A 1027 16.81 6.89 -28.90
N ARG A 1028 16.78 7.99 -29.66
CA ARG A 1028 17.97 8.58 -30.32
C ARG A 1028 19.08 9.05 -29.37
N HIS A 1029 18.77 9.29 -28.10
CA HIS A 1029 19.76 9.70 -27.08
C HIS A 1029 20.39 8.50 -26.35
N ASP A 1030 19.96 7.27 -26.67
CA ASP A 1030 20.51 6.06 -26.08
C ASP A 1030 21.99 5.85 -26.45
N ARG A 1031 22.76 5.25 -25.55
CA ARG A 1031 24.19 4.98 -25.72
C ARG A 1031 24.48 4.12 -26.94
N TYR A 1032 23.60 3.17 -27.28
CA TYR A 1032 23.80 2.30 -28.45
C TYR A 1032 23.67 3.04 -29.77
N PHE A 1033 22.98 4.20 -29.80
CA PHE A 1033 22.85 5.05 -30.97
C PHE A 1033 24.17 5.77 -31.31
N LYS A 1034 25.13 5.86 -30.38
CA LYS A 1034 26.47 6.42 -30.63
C LYS A 1034 27.37 5.50 -31.47
N ILE A 1035 26.94 4.26 -31.73
CA ILE A 1035 27.67 3.32 -32.59
C ILE A 1035 27.36 3.66 -34.06
N SER A 1036 28.36 4.13 -34.80
CA SER A 1036 28.22 4.61 -36.20
C SER A 1036 27.50 3.63 -37.14
N SER A 1037 27.76 2.31 -37.00
CA SER A 1037 27.10 1.28 -37.81
C SER A 1037 25.60 1.11 -37.51
N VAL A 1038 25.19 1.34 -36.26
CA VAL A 1038 23.78 1.24 -35.82
C VAL A 1038 23.02 2.50 -36.24
N TRP A 1039 23.63 3.66 -36.02
CA TRP A 1039 23.12 4.97 -36.43
C TRP A 1039 22.82 5.04 -37.94
N MET A 1040 23.80 4.71 -38.80
CA MET A 1040 23.62 4.74 -40.25
C MET A 1040 22.47 3.85 -40.73
N ARG A 1041 22.29 2.68 -40.10
CA ARG A 1041 21.23 1.73 -40.44
C ARG A 1041 19.85 2.29 -40.12
N PHE A 1042 19.68 2.87 -38.93
CA PHE A 1042 18.39 3.40 -38.49
C PHE A 1042 17.98 4.69 -39.21
N VAL A 1043 18.94 5.58 -39.52
CA VAL A 1043 18.68 6.82 -40.26
C VAL A 1043 18.44 6.58 -41.76
N SER A 1044 18.98 5.49 -42.34
CA SER A 1044 18.80 5.16 -43.76
C SER A 1044 17.39 4.71 -44.20
N CYS A 1045 16.43 4.58 -43.26
CA CYS A 1045 15.06 4.17 -43.56
C CYS A 1045 14.33 5.17 -44.49
N LYS A 1046 13.81 4.70 -45.62
CA LYS A 1046 13.15 5.56 -46.65
C LYS A 1046 11.67 5.86 -46.36
N ARG A 1047 11.33 7.15 -46.49
CA ARG A 1047 10.04 7.87 -46.70
C ARG A 1047 8.90 7.65 -45.68
N MET A 1048 8.57 8.71 -44.93
CA MET A 1048 7.19 9.21 -44.94
C MET A 1048 6.94 9.77 -46.33
N LYS A 1049 5.87 9.36 -47.01
CA LYS A 1049 5.22 10.28 -47.95
C LYS A 1049 4.19 10.99 -47.12
N LEU A 1050 4.32 12.29 -46.86
CA LEU A 1050 3.19 13.07 -46.36
C LEU A 1050 2.14 13.04 -47.48
N GLN A 1051 1.09 12.23 -47.31
CA GLN A 1051 -0.12 12.32 -48.14
C GLN A 1051 -1.13 13.27 -47.52
#